data_AF-A0A3S3HRB0-F1
#
_entry.id   AF-A0A3S3HRB0-F1
#
_cell.length_a   1.000
_cell.length_b   1.000
_cell.length_c   1.000
_cell.angle_alpha   90.00
_cell.angle_beta   90.00
_cell.angle_gamma   90.00
#
_symmetry.space_group_name_H-M   'P 1'
#
loop_
_entity.id
_entity.type
_entity.pdbx_description
1 polymer ?
#
loop_
_entity_poly.entity_id
_entity_poly.type
_entity_poly.pdbx_seq_one_letter_code
_entity_poly.pdbx_strand_id
1 'polypeptide(L)'
;MSVPARHARESVRGNAKRLSFLIGIGGVRLRFQASQYSDAMAEDVRTGNWRLFSPTLDDSGRAYAELIQIASRPKSDALTGLVELLKHADVSKPGGLRLVAAALVLRDLISLGWQTLANGGWLYIRPGPPGSLSKDSARRQLEFGRDDQLAEPSTRKFILALERPGRGSGLRPVTDLIADGRTLEADLRAAAALEGASRDEALARVCRPYLQAITADTRDEHTGLRLMDVWRYFRHTWATRYRSSPGRNLFYLIRDAARPNHPVMGITALGNAVMQLGPRDEAVGWTVDGLKQAIADGRVGDGEVLSAFRSRIRGDYSEIYLDDLPVPPVLPDVVSSETLDELALIDKRASDDRAERLREIEEDDAITARVHDVEGVDLELLARSPLFRAKRARTVRALMGIQQALGPAKSVVGLLATEDGVRAVNLALRQLKKRFSATSMMEITICGAVPPYNHLLGGKLACLLMLSPRVRRDYLDRYNSTYSIIASQMAGRPVSKPPMLTFLGTSSLYPGRSSQYNRVRLPESTCEGQVTNVEYEELGSSEGFGSPNLSAETEAALEALADSERKYRNVNFVFGEGQSPKLRQLREGFASLGLNRSNLLNHGTRRIVYGIDLAENSTRLLLGVDDAPHFRIPDVPGAEERIVDFWRRRWLSARLSYGPALTATGASSPIRERVSRLIPDRAATAQPDLLNLAQREAHSMASVEEDEKLTFIRQLYRDESAYSDHVRIGRLRELNVRTNIDEVVRKIVRAGGSVVITGNAGDGKTHTIRLLENDLKAANARVIVDASAVTHDQIIAKWTEARESNAPFCIAINEGPLIELIRQQSYRAPWLAEVHEQLLTTVTYVQVDQLVEQRFTPKPGATVVIDLSLRRTLARNLIERIVDKLTDDVWYENCETCPHIASCPVHLNRTMLRTERVKARTVELLERVGERGLRATFREALGFVSYLIFGGRRCVDLVAEGPSEFTRYSWLAFEGQGAIFEQLTAGLDPVRQTEPRVDEDLWRGRYDPEEFSGHELSPVLKRDLDDMRHHDEARATDAFVALKRRWYFEHANGRLRHATRADRAFAELQDTKLSIQLRVGRLIALINGWWNKADRNQQDHLRLWTRLAYSPRAHGRAMVSGRTVSNLRLALLRPQLSPALRVAFGNQANDHLILAPPENVRFANLVVDRRLLLHLMSAGAADAADDLQRRLGRFNDALAQHAEAGSHVRTIEMLDPESDLQVRVRVDLAQRRYDSAE
;
A
#
# COMPACT_ATOMS: atom_id res chain seq x y z
N MET A 1 54.18 0.15 -55.23
CA MET A 1 55.28 -0.79 -55.51
C MET A 1 55.76 -1.39 -54.20
N SER A 2 55.64 -2.72 -54.08
CA SER A 2 56.62 -3.69 -53.54
C SER A 2 57.71 -3.14 -52.61
N VAL A 3 57.97 -3.69 -51.41
CA VAL A 3 58.51 -5.04 -51.10
C VAL A 3 58.46 -5.24 -49.57
N PRO A 4 58.33 -6.49 -49.04
CA PRO A 4 58.21 -6.80 -47.62
C PRO A 4 59.54 -7.28 -46.97
N ALA A 5 59.66 -7.15 -45.64
CA ALA A 5 60.63 -7.86 -44.81
C ALA A 5 60.12 -8.09 -43.38
N ARG A 6 60.60 -9.19 -42.77
CA ARG A 6 60.06 -9.96 -41.63
C ARG A 6 60.66 -9.61 -40.25
N HIS A 7 59.97 -10.14 -39.22
CA HIS A 7 60.41 -10.54 -37.85
C HIS A 7 60.46 -9.44 -36.77
N ALA A 8 60.13 -9.66 -35.48
CA ALA A 8 59.45 -10.70 -34.70
C ALA A 8 59.36 -10.17 -33.23
N ARG A 9 58.35 -10.58 -32.43
CA ARG A 9 58.45 -10.93 -30.98
C ARG A 9 57.08 -11.20 -30.31
N GLU A 10 56.96 -12.42 -29.78
CA GLU A 10 56.43 -12.91 -28.47
C GLU A 10 55.66 -11.96 -27.53
N SER A 11 54.87 -12.40 -26.53
CA SER A 11 54.08 -13.59 -26.16
C SER A 11 53.48 -13.32 -24.75
N VAL A 12 52.59 -14.23 -24.28
CA VAL A 12 52.17 -14.55 -22.88
C VAL A 12 50.69 -14.33 -22.54
N ARG A 13 49.94 -15.46 -22.40
CA ARG A 13 49.16 -15.85 -21.18
C ARG A 13 48.53 -17.26 -21.29
N GLY A 14 49.10 -18.22 -20.54
CA GLY A 14 48.47 -18.90 -19.38
C GLY A 14 47.37 -19.96 -19.55
N ASN A 15 47.75 -21.23 -19.29
CA ASN A 15 46.99 -22.50 -19.15
C ASN A 15 45.90 -22.56 -18.05
N ALA A 16 44.93 -23.50 -18.19
CA ALA A 16 44.76 -24.67 -17.29
C ALA A 16 43.66 -25.68 -17.74
N LYS A 17 43.96 -26.97 -17.52
CA LYS A 17 43.31 -28.21 -18.01
C LYS A 17 42.17 -28.75 -17.14
N ARG A 18 41.29 -29.55 -17.76
CA ARG A 18 40.30 -30.47 -17.15
C ARG A 18 40.90 -31.85 -16.85
N LEU A 19 40.37 -32.50 -15.81
CA LEU A 19 40.51 -33.94 -15.50
C LEU A 19 39.10 -34.55 -15.36
N SER A 20 38.97 -35.83 -15.71
CA SER A 20 37.74 -36.62 -15.82
C SER A 20 37.92 -38.01 -15.21
N PHE A 21 36.87 -38.61 -14.63
CA PHE A 21 36.56 -40.06 -14.41
C PHE A 21 35.31 -40.18 -13.46
N LEU A 22 34.35 -41.13 -13.49
CA LEU A 22 33.97 -42.33 -14.30
C LEU A 22 32.53 -42.80 -13.86
N ILE A 23 31.99 -43.81 -14.57
CA ILE A 23 30.81 -44.71 -14.35
C ILE A 23 29.49 -44.26 -15.03
N GLY A 24 28.78 -45.03 -15.87
CA GLY A 24 28.95 -46.39 -16.43
C GLY A 24 27.66 -46.84 -17.17
N ILE A 25 27.80 -47.18 -18.47
CA ILE A 25 27.13 -48.16 -19.35
C ILE A 25 25.61 -48.43 -19.25
N GLY A 26 24.93 -48.29 -20.40
CA GLY A 26 23.69 -48.98 -20.77
C GLY A 26 23.08 -48.45 -22.08
N GLY A 27 23.35 -49.12 -23.21
CA GLY A 27 22.97 -48.63 -24.55
C GLY A 27 21.66 -49.20 -25.10
N VAL A 28 20.98 -48.41 -25.94
CA VAL A 28 20.25 -48.86 -27.14
C VAL A 28 20.38 -47.77 -28.21
N ARG A 29 20.90 -48.13 -29.39
CA ARG A 29 20.90 -47.29 -30.60
C ARG A 29 19.53 -47.38 -31.27
N LEU A 30 18.86 -46.25 -31.45
CA LEU A 30 17.91 -46.06 -32.56
C LEU A 30 18.41 -44.89 -33.41
N ARG A 31 18.85 -45.20 -34.64
CA ARG A 31 19.16 -44.21 -35.67
C ARG A 31 17.84 -43.59 -36.14
N PHE A 32 17.68 -42.29 -35.97
CA PHE A 32 16.74 -41.49 -36.75
C PHE A 32 17.51 -40.39 -37.49
N GLN A 33 17.17 -40.21 -38.77
CA GLN A 33 17.63 -39.13 -39.64
C GLN A 33 17.36 -37.77 -38.97
N ALA A 34 18.39 -37.09 -38.46
CA ALA A 34 18.22 -35.81 -37.75
C ALA A 34 19.25 -34.73 -38.12
N SER A 35 20.04 -34.89 -39.20
CA SER A 35 21.16 -33.97 -39.47
C SER A 35 20.84 -32.77 -40.35
N GLN A 36 19.71 -32.75 -41.09
CA GLN A 36 19.33 -31.57 -41.90
C GLN A 36 18.36 -30.61 -41.20
N TYR A 37 17.58 -31.07 -40.23
CA TYR A 37 16.67 -30.21 -39.44
C TYR A 37 17.39 -29.47 -38.30
N SER A 38 18.46 -30.06 -37.75
CA SER A 38 19.25 -29.50 -36.64
C SER A 38 19.91 -28.17 -36.98
N ASP A 39 20.50 -28.04 -38.18
CA ASP A 39 21.29 -26.86 -38.55
C ASP A 39 20.41 -25.66 -38.92
N ALA A 40 19.30 -25.88 -39.64
CA ALA A 40 18.33 -24.82 -39.97
C ALA A 40 17.61 -24.28 -38.70
N MET A 41 17.30 -25.14 -37.73
CA MET A 41 16.72 -24.72 -36.45
C MET A 41 17.73 -23.98 -35.56
N ALA A 42 19.01 -24.34 -35.61
CA ALA A 42 20.06 -23.61 -34.90
C ALA A 42 20.30 -22.21 -35.50
N GLU A 43 20.11 -22.05 -36.81
CA GLU A 43 20.19 -20.76 -37.51
C GLU A 43 18.98 -19.85 -37.23
N ASP A 44 17.75 -20.40 -37.16
CA ASP A 44 16.54 -19.64 -36.78
C ASP A 44 16.61 -19.17 -35.31
N VAL A 45 17.15 -19.98 -34.39
CA VAL A 45 17.39 -19.53 -33.00
C VAL A 45 18.39 -18.36 -32.94
N ARG A 46 19.42 -18.35 -33.81
CA ARG A 46 20.42 -17.26 -33.87
C ARG A 46 19.88 -15.99 -34.52
N THR A 47 18.94 -16.08 -35.45
CA THR A 47 18.48 -14.95 -36.28
C THR A 47 17.05 -14.46 -35.96
N GLY A 48 16.22 -15.29 -35.33
CA GLY A 48 14.77 -15.11 -35.18
C GLY A 48 14.28 -14.46 -33.88
N ASN A 49 15.12 -13.71 -33.15
CA ASN A 49 14.80 -13.04 -31.88
C ASN A 49 14.22 -13.98 -30.79
N TRP A 50 14.65 -15.25 -30.81
CA TRP A 50 14.30 -16.23 -29.80
C TRP A 50 15.00 -15.95 -28.47
N ARG A 51 14.25 -16.04 -27.38
CA ARG A 51 14.73 -15.77 -26.02
C ARG A 51 14.62 -17.02 -25.17
N LEU A 52 15.66 -17.33 -24.43
CA LEU A 52 15.66 -18.49 -23.53
C LEU A 52 14.65 -18.28 -22.41
N PHE A 53 13.71 -19.22 -22.23
CA PHE A 53 12.80 -19.28 -21.08
C PHE A 53 13.31 -20.36 -20.13
N SER A 54 14.09 -19.96 -19.13
CA SER A 54 14.74 -20.86 -18.18
C SER A 54 14.43 -20.41 -16.74
N PRO A 55 13.22 -20.71 -16.23
CA PRO A 55 12.87 -20.37 -14.86
C PRO A 55 13.74 -21.14 -13.87
N THR A 56 14.07 -20.54 -12.73
CA THR A 56 14.77 -21.20 -11.63
C THR A 56 13.76 -22.02 -10.85
N LEU A 57 13.84 -23.35 -10.94
CA LEU A 57 12.97 -24.29 -10.25
C LEU A 57 13.81 -25.09 -9.24
N ASP A 58 13.33 -25.24 -8.00
CA ASP A 58 14.03 -25.96 -6.92
C ASP A 58 13.82 -27.47 -7.01
N ASP A 59 14.13 -28.07 -8.15
CA ASP A 59 13.98 -29.50 -8.40
C ASP A 59 15.13 -30.08 -9.23
N SER A 60 15.10 -31.40 -9.49
CA SER A 60 16.11 -32.10 -10.30
C SER A 60 15.99 -31.83 -11.82
N GLY A 61 15.25 -30.79 -12.23
CA GLY A 61 14.96 -30.45 -13.62
C GLY A 61 13.72 -31.13 -14.21
N ARG A 62 12.96 -31.89 -13.41
CA ARG A 62 11.77 -32.64 -13.84
C ARG A 62 10.63 -31.71 -14.25
N ALA A 63 10.34 -30.70 -13.44
CA ALA A 63 9.31 -29.71 -13.67
C ALA A 63 9.62 -28.86 -14.91
N TYR A 64 10.90 -28.55 -15.15
CA TYR A 64 11.31 -27.86 -16.38
C TYR A 64 11.12 -28.74 -17.63
N ALA A 65 11.44 -30.03 -17.54
CA ALA A 65 11.18 -30.99 -18.62
C ALA A 65 9.68 -31.14 -18.92
N GLU A 66 8.84 -31.12 -17.89
CA GLU A 66 7.37 -31.13 -18.02
C GLU A 66 6.85 -29.86 -18.71
N LEU A 67 7.35 -28.67 -18.33
CA LEU A 67 7.03 -27.41 -19.01
C LEU A 67 7.43 -27.44 -20.49
N ILE A 68 8.62 -27.98 -20.82
CA ILE A 68 9.06 -28.17 -22.21
C ILE A 68 8.09 -29.09 -22.96
N GLN A 69 7.70 -30.22 -22.36
CA GLN A 69 6.81 -31.19 -23.00
C GLN A 69 5.43 -30.59 -23.27
N ILE A 70 4.87 -29.83 -22.34
CA ILE A 70 3.58 -29.15 -22.51
C ILE A 70 3.69 -28.05 -23.57
N ALA A 71 4.73 -27.23 -23.52
CA ALA A 71 4.92 -26.09 -24.43
C ALA A 71 5.28 -26.48 -25.88
N SER A 72 5.69 -27.73 -26.10
CA SER A 72 5.97 -28.29 -27.43
C SER A 72 4.70 -28.73 -28.18
N ARG A 73 3.55 -28.80 -27.49
CA ARG A 73 2.26 -29.19 -28.08
C ARG A 73 1.64 -28.04 -28.88
N PRO A 74 0.66 -28.31 -29.77
CA PRO A 74 -0.14 -27.25 -30.40
C PRO A 74 -0.75 -26.30 -29.37
N LYS A 75 -0.99 -25.03 -29.76
CA LYS A 75 -1.42 -23.97 -28.84
C LYS A 75 -2.59 -24.35 -27.93
N SER A 76 -3.63 -25.00 -28.46
CA SER A 76 -4.80 -25.44 -27.67
C SER A 76 -4.40 -26.42 -26.57
N ASP A 77 -3.58 -27.40 -26.92
CA ASP A 77 -3.23 -28.53 -26.06
C ASP A 77 -2.19 -28.12 -25.02
N ALA A 78 -1.30 -27.18 -25.38
CA ALA A 78 -0.37 -26.56 -24.46
C ALA A 78 -1.11 -25.75 -23.39
N LEU A 79 -2.15 -24.98 -23.75
CA LEU A 79 -2.95 -24.23 -22.79
C LEU A 79 -3.73 -25.17 -21.86
N THR A 80 -4.34 -26.24 -22.39
CA THR A 80 -5.02 -27.25 -21.56
C THR A 80 -4.05 -27.94 -20.60
N GLY A 81 -2.87 -28.36 -21.10
CA GLY A 81 -1.85 -29.00 -20.28
C GLY A 81 -1.31 -28.08 -19.17
N LEU A 82 -1.15 -26.78 -19.43
CA LEU A 82 -0.76 -25.81 -18.40
C LEU A 82 -1.86 -25.63 -17.34
N VAL A 83 -3.13 -25.61 -17.73
CA VAL A 83 -4.26 -25.55 -16.79
C VAL A 83 -4.31 -26.80 -15.92
N GLU A 84 -4.05 -27.99 -16.48
CA GLU A 84 -3.97 -29.23 -15.71
C GLU A 84 -2.80 -29.23 -14.73
N LEU A 85 -1.62 -28.77 -15.16
CA LEU A 85 -0.44 -28.62 -14.29
C LEU A 85 -0.75 -27.71 -13.07
N LEU A 86 -1.45 -26.60 -13.31
CA LEU A 86 -1.82 -25.64 -12.27
C LEU A 86 -2.79 -26.20 -11.21
N LYS A 87 -3.59 -27.23 -11.53
CA LYS A 87 -4.49 -27.88 -10.57
C LYS A 87 -3.77 -28.75 -9.54
N HIS A 88 -2.57 -29.23 -9.87
CA HIS A 88 -1.85 -30.24 -9.07
C HIS A 88 -0.62 -29.67 -8.35
N ALA A 89 -0.29 -28.40 -8.56
CA ALA A 89 0.89 -27.78 -7.99
C ALA A 89 0.66 -27.31 -6.54
N ASP A 90 1.54 -27.73 -5.63
CA ASP A 90 1.51 -27.39 -4.20
C ASP A 90 2.15 -26.02 -3.95
N VAL A 91 1.33 -24.97 -3.83
CA VAL A 91 1.78 -23.58 -3.59
C VAL A 91 2.32 -23.33 -2.17
N SER A 92 2.18 -24.28 -1.24
CA SER A 92 2.70 -24.13 0.13
C SER A 92 4.22 -24.24 0.22
N LYS A 93 4.88 -24.77 -0.82
CA LYS A 93 6.33 -24.93 -0.89
C LYS A 93 6.95 -23.90 -1.85
N PRO A 94 8.13 -23.32 -1.53
CA PRO A 94 8.81 -22.35 -2.42
C PRO A 94 9.02 -22.87 -3.85
N GLY A 95 9.42 -24.14 -4.01
CA GLY A 95 9.58 -24.78 -5.31
C GLY A 95 8.28 -24.93 -6.10
N GLY A 96 7.15 -25.15 -5.41
CA GLY A 96 5.83 -25.24 -6.04
C GLY A 96 5.30 -23.87 -6.46
N LEU A 97 5.50 -22.83 -5.66
CA LEU A 97 5.18 -21.44 -6.05
C LEU A 97 5.96 -21.00 -7.30
N ARG A 98 7.26 -21.35 -7.39
CA ARG A 98 8.08 -21.08 -8.58
C ARG A 98 7.56 -21.80 -9.82
N LEU A 99 7.14 -23.05 -9.70
CA LEU A 99 6.54 -23.81 -10.80
C LEU A 99 5.21 -23.18 -11.27
N VAL A 100 4.34 -22.79 -10.33
CA VAL A 100 3.08 -22.14 -10.66
C VAL A 100 3.30 -20.80 -11.34
N ALA A 101 4.17 -19.95 -10.81
CA ALA A 101 4.50 -18.68 -11.42
C ALA A 101 5.09 -18.86 -12.83
N ALA A 102 5.96 -19.84 -13.05
CA ALA A 102 6.50 -20.16 -14.38
C ALA A 102 5.42 -20.66 -15.36
N ALA A 103 4.54 -21.56 -14.92
CA ALA A 103 3.44 -22.09 -15.73
C ALA A 103 2.42 -21.01 -16.10
N LEU A 104 2.07 -20.12 -15.16
CA LEU A 104 1.19 -18.97 -15.37
C LEU A 104 1.77 -17.97 -16.38
N VAL A 105 3.06 -17.61 -16.23
CA VAL A 105 3.76 -16.75 -17.20
C VAL A 105 3.71 -17.38 -18.59
N LEU A 106 4.00 -18.68 -18.71
CA LEU A 106 4.01 -19.37 -20.01
C LEU A 106 2.61 -19.44 -20.64
N ARG A 107 1.57 -19.73 -19.84
CA ARG A 107 0.16 -19.74 -20.26
C ARG A 107 -0.25 -18.39 -20.84
N ASP A 108 0.08 -17.32 -20.14
CA ASP A 108 -0.28 -15.96 -20.53
C ASP A 108 0.48 -15.54 -21.79
N LEU A 109 1.78 -15.85 -21.91
CA LEU A 109 2.55 -15.58 -23.12
C LEU A 109 1.95 -16.29 -24.35
N ILE A 110 1.63 -17.58 -24.24
CA ILE A 110 0.98 -18.35 -25.34
C ILE A 110 -0.39 -17.76 -25.69
N SER A 111 -1.16 -17.35 -24.68
CA SER A 111 -2.46 -16.70 -24.86
C SER A 111 -2.34 -15.38 -25.61
N LEU A 112 -1.33 -14.57 -25.27
CA LEU A 112 -0.93 -13.32 -25.91
C LEU A 112 -0.33 -13.51 -27.32
N GLY A 113 -0.19 -14.75 -27.79
CA GLY A 113 0.30 -15.09 -29.14
C GLY A 113 1.82 -15.13 -29.25
N TRP A 114 2.53 -15.32 -28.15
CA TRP A 114 3.95 -15.66 -28.19
C TRP A 114 4.13 -17.07 -28.73
N GLN A 115 5.23 -17.28 -29.43
CA GLN A 115 5.62 -18.58 -29.96
C GLN A 115 6.58 -19.25 -28.98
N THR A 116 6.43 -20.56 -28.85
CA THR A 116 7.31 -21.45 -28.09
C THR A 116 8.10 -22.34 -29.05
N LEU A 117 9.34 -22.65 -28.70
CA LEU A 117 10.20 -23.56 -29.44
C LEU A 117 11.02 -24.38 -28.45
N ALA A 118 10.84 -25.71 -28.46
CA ALA A 118 11.67 -26.62 -27.68
C ALA A 118 12.83 -27.14 -28.55
N ASN A 119 14.07 -26.92 -28.12
CA ASN A 119 15.24 -27.43 -28.82
C ASN A 119 16.37 -27.78 -27.83
N GLY A 120 16.98 -28.96 -27.99
CA GLY A 120 18.15 -29.38 -27.20
C GLY A 120 17.93 -29.42 -25.69
N GLY A 121 16.69 -29.71 -25.23
CA GLY A 121 16.32 -29.68 -23.81
C GLY A 121 16.08 -28.28 -23.24
N TRP A 122 15.98 -27.25 -24.09
CA TRP A 122 15.69 -25.88 -23.69
C TRP A 122 14.40 -25.37 -24.31
N LEU A 123 13.68 -24.53 -23.58
CA LEU A 123 12.52 -23.80 -24.06
C LEU A 123 12.92 -22.38 -24.48
N TYR A 124 12.58 -22.02 -25.72
CA TYR A 124 12.73 -20.68 -26.26
C TYR A 124 11.35 -20.08 -26.49
N ILE A 125 11.25 -18.78 -26.28
CA ILE A 125 10.04 -18.00 -26.52
C ILE A 125 10.37 -16.77 -27.34
N ARG A 126 9.42 -16.31 -28.15
CA ARG A 126 9.48 -15.00 -28.78
C ARG A 126 8.09 -14.38 -28.88
N PRO A 127 7.97 -13.05 -28.83
CA PRO A 127 6.77 -12.41 -29.33
C PRO A 127 6.55 -12.86 -30.79
N GLY A 128 5.29 -13.01 -31.22
CA GLY A 128 4.95 -13.54 -32.56
C GLY A 128 5.76 -12.93 -33.72
N PRO A 129 5.79 -13.61 -34.89
CA PRO A 129 6.86 -13.49 -35.88
C PRO A 129 7.21 -12.04 -36.25
N PRO A 130 8.51 -11.73 -36.45
CA PRO A 130 8.95 -10.40 -36.89
C PRO A 130 8.45 -10.13 -38.31
N GLY A 131 7.32 -9.45 -38.37
CA GLY A 131 6.66 -8.91 -39.55
C GLY A 131 5.71 -7.80 -39.07
N SER A 132 4.97 -7.15 -39.96
CA SER A 132 3.93 -6.21 -39.54
C SER A 132 2.98 -6.94 -38.59
N LEU A 133 3.13 -6.76 -37.28
CA LEU A 133 2.17 -7.23 -36.30
C LEU A 133 0.83 -6.73 -36.81
N SER A 134 -0.03 -7.66 -37.25
CA SER A 134 -1.32 -7.27 -37.78
C SER A 134 -2.03 -6.52 -36.66
N LYS A 135 -2.82 -5.51 -37.03
CA LYS A 135 -3.69 -4.79 -36.09
C LYS A 135 -4.44 -5.76 -35.17
N ASP A 136 -4.78 -6.95 -35.69
CA ASP A 136 -5.45 -8.03 -34.96
C ASP A 136 -4.58 -8.69 -33.89
N SER A 137 -3.28 -8.91 -34.13
CA SER A 137 -2.38 -9.47 -33.12
C SER A 137 -2.21 -8.52 -31.93
N ALA A 138 -1.92 -7.24 -32.21
CA ALA A 138 -1.84 -6.21 -31.18
C ALA A 138 -3.19 -6.03 -30.45
N ARG A 139 -4.30 -6.12 -31.18
CA ARG A 139 -5.65 -6.06 -30.59
C ARG A 139 -5.92 -7.22 -29.64
N ARG A 140 -5.60 -8.46 -30.02
CA ARG A 140 -5.76 -9.64 -29.14
C ARG A 140 -5.00 -9.49 -27.83
N GLN A 141 -3.76 -8.98 -27.88
CA GLN A 141 -2.97 -8.74 -26.67
C GLN A 141 -3.62 -7.72 -25.74
N LEU A 142 -4.22 -6.66 -26.30
CA LEU A 142 -4.93 -5.65 -25.52
C LEU A 142 -6.23 -6.20 -24.94
N GLU A 143 -7.03 -6.88 -25.77
CA GLU A 143 -8.32 -7.47 -25.41
C GLU A 143 -8.17 -8.53 -24.32
N PHE A 144 -7.12 -9.36 -24.35
CA PHE A 144 -6.81 -10.29 -23.25
C PHE A 144 -6.73 -9.56 -21.90
N GLY A 145 -6.00 -8.44 -21.86
CA GLY A 145 -5.90 -7.61 -20.66
C GLY A 145 -7.24 -6.99 -20.25
N ARG A 146 -8.03 -6.48 -21.20
CA ARG A 146 -9.36 -5.92 -20.94
C ARG A 146 -10.33 -6.97 -20.42
N ASP A 147 -10.38 -8.14 -21.05
CA ASP A 147 -11.37 -9.18 -20.77
C ASP A 147 -11.13 -9.81 -19.41
N ASP A 148 -9.87 -10.01 -19.03
CA ASP A 148 -9.47 -10.39 -17.68
C ASP A 148 -9.99 -9.38 -16.63
N GLN A 149 -9.89 -8.08 -16.92
CA GLN A 149 -10.45 -7.04 -16.04
C GLN A 149 -11.98 -6.99 -16.03
N LEU A 150 -12.64 -7.18 -17.18
CA LEU A 150 -14.11 -7.21 -17.25
C LEU A 150 -14.70 -8.43 -16.53
N ALA A 151 -13.94 -9.52 -16.45
CA ALA A 151 -14.31 -10.73 -15.71
C ALA A 151 -14.18 -10.56 -14.19
N GLU A 152 -13.48 -9.54 -13.69
CA GLU A 152 -13.36 -9.28 -12.25
C GLU A 152 -14.74 -8.95 -11.64
N PRO A 153 -15.10 -9.57 -10.49
CA PRO A 153 -16.40 -9.35 -9.86
C PRO A 153 -16.70 -7.87 -9.55
N SER A 154 -15.68 -7.13 -9.07
CA SER A 154 -15.78 -5.70 -8.74
C SER A 154 -16.07 -4.84 -9.98
N THR A 155 -15.34 -5.06 -11.07
CA THR A 155 -15.53 -4.36 -12.36
C THR A 155 -16.89 -4.68 -12.97
N ARG A 156 -17.28 -5.97 -12.99
CA ARG A 156 -18.60 -6.40 -13.48
C ARG A 156 -19.73 -5.71 -12.71
N LYS A 157 -19.62 -5.68 -11.38
CA LYS A 157 -20.62 -5.04 -10.53
C LYS A 157 -20.68 -3.53 -10.75
N PHE A 158 -19.53 -2.86 -10.92
CA PHE A 158 -19.47 -1.45 -11.29
C PHE A 158 -20.24 -1.17 -12.60
N ILE A 159 -19.96 -1.94 -13.66
CA ILE A 159 -20.60 -1.79 -14.97
C ILE A 159 -22.13 -1.96 -14.85
N LEU A 160 -22.58 -3.03 -14.19
CA LEU A 160 -24.01 -3.33 -14.05
C LEU A 160 -24.75 -2.28 -13.22
N ALA A 161 -24.12 -1.73 -12.18
CA ALA A 161 -24.72 -0.69 -11.34
C ALA A 161 -24.99 0.61 -12.10
N LEU A 162 -24.11 0.98 -13.05
CA LEU A 162 -24.31 2.17 -13.89
C LEU A 162 -25.34 1.94 -15.01
N GLU A 163 -25.39 0.74 -15.59
CA GLU A 163 -26.38 0.41 -16.62
C GLU A 163 -27.79 0.19 -16.08
N ARG A 164 -27.90 -0.20 -14.80
CA ARG A 164 -29.16 -0.50 -14.12
C ARG A 164 -29.16 0.06 -12.69
N PRO A 165 -29.26 1.39 -12.52
CA PRO A 165 -29.37 1.99 -11.20
C PRO A 165 -30.61 1.46 -10.45
N GLY A 166 -30.53 1.38 -9.12
CA GLY A 166 -31.64 0.91 -8.29
C GLY A 166 -32.88 1.81 -8.40
N ARG A 167 -34.08 1.21 -8.41
CA ARG A 167 -35.37 1.89 -8.67
C ARG A 167 -35.72 3.03 -7.67
N GLY A 168 -35.03 3.12 -6.53
CA GLY A 168 -35.17 4.20 -5.53
C GLY A 168 -34.03 5.22 -5.47
N SER A 169 -33.00 5.13 -6.32
CA SER A 169 -31.78 5.94 -6.21
C SER A 169 -31.88 7.37 -6.77
N GLY A 170 -32.94 7.69 -7.52
CA GLY A 170 -33.06 8.94 -8.27
C GLY A 170 -32.08 9.09 -9.44
N LEU A 171 -31.21 8.10 -9.67
CA LEU A 171 -30.21 8.08 -10.75
C LEU A 171 -30.81 7.51 -12.04
N ARG A 172 -30.44 8.09 -13.19
CA ARG A 172 -30.77 7.52 -14.51
C ARG A 172 -29.63 6.65 -15.02
N PRO A 173 -29.91 5.62 -15.85
CA PRO A 173 -28.88 4.71 -16.32
C PRO A 173 -27.89 5.43 -17.24
N VAL A 174 -26.63 5.00 -17.21
CA VAL A 174 -25.57 5.54 -18.08
C VAL A 174 -25.88 5.38 -19.57
N THR A 175 -26.77 4.45 -19.93
CA THR A 175 -27.25 4.29 -21.30
C THR A 175 -28.00 5.51 -21.83
N ASP A 176 -28.56 6.34 -20.95
CA ASP A 176 -29.20 7.61 -21.35
C ASP A 176 -28.19 8.63 -21.89
N LEU A 177 -26.89 8.39 -21.65
CA LEU A 177 -25.77 9.16 -22.19
C LEU A 177 -25.20 8.58 -23.48
N ILE A 178 -25.86 7.57 -24.07
CA ILE A 178 -25.52 7.00 -25.38
C ILE A 178 -26.55 7.49 -26.39
N ALA A 179 -26.10 8.07 -27.50
CA ALA A 179 -27.01 8.54 -28.53
C ALA A 179 -27.73 7.36 -29.24
N ASP A 180 -29.01 7.54 -29.55
CA ASP A 180 -29.73 6.61 -30.42
C ASP A 180 -29.24 6.77 -31.86
N GLY A 181 -28.58 5.73 -32.36
CA GLY A 181 -27.99 5.68 -33.68
C GLY A 181 -29.00 5.85 -34.82
N ARG A 182 -30.25 5.39 -34.65
CA ARG A 182 -31.29 5.45 -35.69
C ARG A 182 -31.74 6.88 -35.94
N THR A 183 -31.99 7.61 -34.86
CA THR A 183 -32.37 9.03 -34.92
C THR A 183 -31.21 9.86 -35.46
N LEU A 184 -30.00 9.58 -34.98
CA LEU A 184 -28.79 10.25 -35.46
C LEU A 184 -28.55 10.00 -36.95
N GLU A 185 -28.73 8.77 -37.44
CA GLU A 185 -28.62 8.42 -38.86
C GLU A 185 -29.65 9.19 -39.70
N ALA A 186 -30.93 9.22 -39.28
CA ALA A 186 -31.98 9.90 -40.02
C ALA A 186 -31.66 11.39 -40.22
N ASP A 187 -31.24 12.07 -39.16
CA ASP A 187 -30.89 13.49 -39.23
C ASP A 187 -29.63 13.76 -40.06
N LEU A 188 -28.63 12.88 -39.96
CA LEU A 188 -27.42 12.98 -40.78
C LEU A 188 -27.72 12.74 -42.27
N ARG A 189 -28.66 11.84 -42.60
CA ARG A 189 -29.12 11.64 -43.97
C ARG A 189 -29.89 12.85 -44.50
N ALA A 190 -30.72 13.47 -43.67
CA ALA A 190 -31.40 14.71 -44.02
C ALA A 190 -30.40 15.85 -44.29
N ALA A 191 -29.39 16.01 -43.43
CA ALA A 191 -28.31 16.97 -43.65
C ALA A 191 -27.47 16.64 -44.90
N ALA A 192 -27.24 15.37 -45.20
CA ALA A 192 -26.48 14.94 -46.37
C ALA A 192 -27.14 15.28 -47.71
N ALA A 193 -28.47 15.45 -47.74
CA ALA A 193 -29.24 15.87 -48.91
C ALA A 193 -29.12 17.38 -49.21
N LEU A 194 -28.56 18.17 -48.28
CA LEU A 194 -28.31 19.60 -48.45
C LEU A 194 -26.89 19.84 -48.97
N GLU A 195 -26.66 21.03 -49.53
CA GLU A 195 -25.36 21.48 -50.04
C GLU A 195 -24.94 22.84 -49.45
N GLY A 196 -23.66 23.15 -49.55
CA GLY A 196 -23.09 24.45 -49.15
C GLY A 196 -23.40 24.87 -47.71
N ALA A 197 -23.73 26.15 -47.53
CA ALA A 197 -24.01 26.74 -46.21
C ALA A 197 -25.21 26.09 -45.50
N SER A 198 -26.26 25.71 -46.23
CA SER A 198 -27.44 25.06 -45.66
C SER A 198 -27.11 23.69 -45.03
N ARG A 199 -26.16 22.96 -45.61
CA ARG A 199 -25.64 21.71 -45.03
C ARG A 199 -24.87 21.97 -43.75
N ASP A 200 -24.02 22.99 -43.73
CA ASP A 200 -23.23 23.36 -42.55
C ASP A 200 -24.15 23.76 -41.39
N GLU A 201 -25.19 24.56 -41.65
CA GLU A 201 -26.19 24.91 -40.65
C GLU A 201 -26.97 23.69 -40.13
N ALA A 202 -27.39 22.80 -41.03
CA ALA A 202 -28.05 21.56 -40.63
C ALA A 202 -27.14 20.70 -39.74
N LEU A 203 -25.87 20.53 -40.11
CA LEU A 203 -24.89 19.78 -39.31
C LEU A 203 -24.62 20.41 -37.95
N ALA A 204 -24.60 21.74 -37.86
CA ALA A 204 -24.47 22.44 -36.58
C ALA A 204 -25.67 22.20 -35.64
N ARG A 205 -26.88 21.98 -36.19
CA ARG A 205 -28.08 21.59 -35.43
C ARG A 205 -28.10 20.10 -35.07
N VAL A 206 -27.47 19.24 -35.87
CA VAL A 206 -27.46 17.77 -35.67
C VAL A 206 -26.40 17.32 -34.66
N CYS A 207 -25.23 17.96 -34.67
CA CYS A 207 -24.15 17.70 -33.74
C CYS A 207 -23.60 19.02 -33.22
N ARG A 208 -23.76 19.28 -31.92
CA ARG A 208 -23.20 20.42 -31.18
C ARG A 208 -22.24 19.96 -30.08
N PRO A 209 -21.04 19.47 -30.43
CA PRO A 209 -20.05 19.05 -29.46
C PRO A 209 -19.58 20.18 -28.54
N TYR A 210 -19.35 19.85 -27.28
CA TYR A 210 -18.59 20.70 -26.35
C TYR A 210 -17.69 19.84 -25.45
N LEU A 211 -16.62 20.45 -24.94
CA LEU A 211 -15.70 19.82 -23.99
C LEU A 211 -16.21 20.04 -22.56
N GLN A 212 -16.16 19.01 -21.72
CA GLN A 212 -16.51 19.08 -20.30
C GLN A 212 -15.38 18.47 -19.46
N ALA A 213 -14.73 19.30 -18.66
CA ALA A 213 -13.73 18.87 -17.70
C ALA A 213 -14.38 18.12 -16.52
N ILE A 214 -13.72 17.08 -16.03
CA ILE A 214 -14.17 16.29 -14.88
C ILE A 214 -13.38 16.69 -13.64
N THR A 215 -14.08 17.09 -12.58
CA THR A 215 -13.50 17.34 -11.24
C THR A 215 -13.97 16.28 -10.22
N ALA A 216 -13.30 16.19 -9.07
CA ALA A 216 -13.40 15.05 -8.16
C ALA A 216 -14.83 14.77 -7.63
N ASP A 217 -15.68 15.80 -7.55
CA ASP A 217 -17.01 15.71 -6.94
C ASP A 217 -18.17 16.04 -7.89
N THR A 218 -17.89 16.25 -9.18
CA THR A 218 -18.94 16.66 -10.13
C THR A 218 -19.83 15.47 -10.53
N ARG A 219 -21.14 15.69 -10.49
CA ARG A 219 -22.16 14.78 -11.01
C ARG A 219 -22.70 15.27 -12.35
N ASP A 220 -23.13 14.32 -13.16
CA ASP A 220 -23.84 14.57 -14.40
C ASP A 220 -25.22 15.17 -14.13
N GLU A 221 -25.54 16.26 -14.81
CA GLU A 221 -26.79 17.00 -14.63
C GLU A 221 -28.03 16.21 -15.10
N HIS A 222 -27.85 15.29 -16.04
CA HIS A 222 -28.96 14.55 -16.64
C HIS A 222 -29.26 13.22 -15.94
N THR A 223 -28.24 12.54 -15.44
CA THR A 223 -28.33 11.20 -14.84
C THR A 223 -28.06 11.15 -13.34
N GLY A 224 -27.45 12.20 -12.77
CA GLY A 224 -27.00 12.24 -11.38
C GLY A 224 -25.78 11.35 -11.08
N LEU A 225 -25.26 10.62 -12.07
CA LEU A 225 -24.07 9.77 -11.93
C LEU A 225 -22.82 10.63 -11.75
N ARG A 226 -21.79 10.13 -11.05
CA ARG A 226 -20.50 10.84 -10.96
C ARG A 226 -19.85 10.91 -12.35
N LEU A 227 -19.37 12.08 -12.77
CA LEU A 227 -18.77 12.24 -14.10
C LEU A 227 -17.56 11.33 -14.31
N MET A 228 -16.77 11.09 -13.26
CA MET A 228 -15.64 10.16 -13.31
C MET A 228 -16.11 8.71 -13.56
N ASP A 229 -17.24 8.29 -13.01
CA ASP A 229 -17.78 6.95 -13.23
C ASP A 229 -18.36 6.81 -14.64
N VAL A 230 -18.97 7.86 -15.18
CA VAL A 230 -19.38 7.92 -16.60
C VAL A 230 -18.17 7.77 -17.52
N TRP A 231 -17.10 8.52 -17.26
CA TRP A 231 -15.84 8.42 -18.02
C TRP A 231 -15.25 7.00 -17.95
N ARG A 232 -15.20 6.40 -16.75
CA ARG A 232 -14.72 5.02 -16.54
C ARG A 232 -15.56 3.99 -17.27
N TYR A 233 -16.88 4.14 -17.25
CA TYR A 233 -17.80 3.27 -17.99
C TYR A 233 -17.46 3.26 -19.49
N PHE A 234 -17.40 4.43 -20.12
CA PHE A 234 -17.05 4.53 -21.54
C PHE A 234 -15.64 4.02 -21.82
N ARG A 235 -14.70 4.18 -20.88
CA ARG A 235 -13.35 3.65 -21.01
C ARG A 235 -13.31 2.12 -21.13
N HIS A 236 -14.26 1.40 -20.53
CA HIS A 236 -14.36 -0.06 -20.64
C HIS A 236 -14.86 -0.55 -22.01
N THR A 237 -15.34 0.33 -22.89
CA THR A 237 -15.72 -0.04 -24.27
C THR A 237 -14.50 -0.34 -25.16
N TRP A 238 -13.29 0.09 -24.78
CA TRP A 238 -12.10 0.01 -25.62
C TRP A 238 -11.22 -1.21 -25.30
N ALA A 239 -10.42 -1.64 -26.27
CA ALA A 239 -9.59 -2.85 -26.21
C ALA A 239 -8.54 -2.86 -25.09
N THR A 240 -8.14 -1.72 -24.54
CA THR A 240 -7.10 -1.61 -23.49
C THR A 240 -7.67 -1.76 -22.09
N ARG A 241 -7.02 -2.52 -21.20
CA ARG A 241 -7.29 -2.50 -19.74
C ARG A 241 -7.25 -1.07 -19.19
N TYR A 242 -8.16 -0.72 -18.29
CA TYR A 242 -8.13 0.55 -17.55
C TYR A 242 -7.30 0.41 -16.27
N ARG A 243 -6.39 1.35 -16.00
CA ARG A 243 -5.70 1.47 -14.72
C ARG A 243 -5.58 2.95 -14.35
N SER A 244 -5.78 3.26 -13.08
CA SER A 244 -5.45 4.59 -12.56
C SER A 244 -3.93 4.77 -12.57
N SER A 245 -3.48 5.96 -12.94
CA SER A 245 -2.06 6.32 -12.91
C SER A 245 -1.87 7.42 -11.86
N PRO A 246 -0.91 7.29 -10.92
CA PRO A 246 -0.66 8.34 -9.94
C PRO A 246 -0.04 9.58 -10.59
N GLY A 247 -0.30 10.75 -10.01
CA GLY A 247 0.25 12.04 -10.44
C GLY A 247 -0.75 12.93 -11.18
N ARG A 248 -0.27 13.81 -12.07
CA ARG A 248 -1.11 14.78 -12.77
C ARG A 248 -1.96 14.08 -13.82
N ASN A 249 -3.28 14.22 -13.70
CA ASN A 249 -4.25 13.69 -14.63
C ASN A 249 -5.37 14.71 -14.85
N LEU A 250 -5.77 14.94 -16.09
CA LEU A 250 -7.00 15.64 -16.44
C LEU A 250 -7.88 14.70 -17.25
N PHE A 251 -9.18 14.71 -16.98
CA PHE A 251 -10.15 13.85 -17.65
C PHE A 251 -11.24 14.74 -18.26
N TYR A 252 -11.64 14.42 -19.49
CA TYR A 252 -12.68 15.17 -20.20
C TYR A 252 -13.71 14.23 -20.82
N LEU A 253 -14.96 14.67 -20.80
CA LEU A 253 -16.02 14.20 -21.70
C LEU A 253 -16.14 15.17 -22.86
N ILE A 254 -16.44 14.64 -24.04
CA ILE A 254 -16.89 15.41 -25.19
C ILE A 254 -18.34 15.04 -25.39
N ARG A 255 -19.25 16.00 -25.37
CA ARG A 255 -20.70 15.75 -25.31
C ARG A 255 -21.44 16.48 -26.40
N ASP A 256 -22.54 15.90 -26.86
CA ASP A 256 -23.36 16.48 -27.92
C ASP A 256 -24.56 17.26 -27.35
N ALA A 257 -24.47 18.58 -27.32
CA ALA A 257 -25.57 19.44 -26.85
C ALA A 257 -26.79 19.47 -27.80
N ALA A 258 -26.68 18.91 -29.02
CA ALA A 258 -27.81 18.84 -29.95
C ALA A 258 -28.84 17.75 -29.59
N ARG A 259 -28.53 16.89 -28.62
CA ARG A 259 -29.28 15.68 -28.33
C ARG A 259 -29.76 15.64 -26.86
N PRO A 260 -30.89 14.96 -26.58
CA PRO A 260 -31.37 14.81 -25.22
C PRO A 260 -30.31 14.21 -24.30
N ASN A 261 -30.23 14.71 -23.05
CA ASN A 261 -29.26 14.27 -22.02
C ASN A 261 -27.78 14.46 -22.37
N HIS A 262 -27.47 15.19 -23.45
CA HIS A 262 -26.11 15.48 -23.90
C HIS A 262 -25.23 14.22 -23.96
N PRO A 263 -25.49 13.27 -24.87
CA PRO A 263 -24.78 12.00 -24.93
C PRO A 263 -23.28 12.21 -25.14
N VAL A 264 -22.49 11.27 -24.62
CA VAL A 264 -21.04 11.31 -24.74
C VAL A 264 -20.66 10.94 -26.18
N MET A 265 -19.86 11.80 -26.82
CA MET A 265 -19.28 11.60 -28.15
C MET A 265 -17.88 11.00 -28.09
N GLY A 266 -17.15 11.31 -27.03
CA GLY A 266 -15.79 10.84 -26.84
C GLY A 266 -15.29 11.14 -25.44
N ILE A 267 -14.19 10.48 -25.08
CA ILE A 267 -13.49 10.68 -23.82
C ILE A 267 -12.03 10.95 -24.10
N THR A 268 -11.43 11.83 -23.32
CA THR A 268 -9.99 12.07 -23.35
C THR A 268 -9.43 12.14 -21.94
N ALA A 269 -8.12 11.90 -21.82
CA ALA A 269 -7.38 12.18 -20.62
C ALA A 269 -5.93 12.58 -20.94
N LEU A 270 -5.45 13.57 -20.19
CA LEU A 270 -4.05 13.91 -20.12
C LEU A 270 -3.44 13.28 -18.87
N GLY A 271 -2.25 12.70 -19.00
CA GLY A 271 -1.47 12.17 -17.88
C GLY A 271 -0.02 12.66 -17.90
N ASN A 272 0.72 12.36 -16.83
CA ASN A 272 2.16 12.60 -16.76
C ASN A 272 2.89 12.06 -18.00
N ALA A 273 3.93 12.77 -18.44
CA ALA A 273 4.72 12.32 -19.57
C ALA A 273 5.49 11.03 -19.29
N VAL A 274 5.48 10.11 -20.26
CA VAL A 274 6.27 8.88 -20.19
C VAL A 274 7.74 9.23 -20.26
N MET A 275 8.50 8.90 -19.22
CA MET A 275 9.94 9.10 -19.24
C MET A 275 10.58 8.07 -20.17
N GLN A 276 11.54 8.50 -21.00
CA GLN A 276 12.26 7.64 -21.97
C GLN A 276 11.42 7.20 -23.17
N LEU A 277 10.97 8.17 -23.97
CA LEU A 277 10.35 7.91 -25.27
C LEU A 277 11.26 8.49 -26.33
N GLY A 278 12.20 7.66 -26.81
CA GLY A 278 13.32 8.05 -27.69
C GLY A 278 12.93 9.02 -28.81
N PRO A 279 11.96 8.70 -29.69
CA PRO A 279 11.58 9.56 -30.81
C PRO A 279 11.13 10.97 -30.39
N ARG A 280 10.35 11.07 -29.31
CA ARG A 280 9.89 12.35 -28.77
C ARG A 280 11.04 13.11 -28.10
N ASP A 281 11.84 12.42 -27.30
CA ASP A 281 12.97 13.01 -26.61
C ASP A 281 13.99 13.57 -27.61
N GLU A 282 14.19 12.90 -28.75
CA GLU A 282 15.04 13.36 -29.84
C GLU A 282 14.46 14.59 -30.55
N ALA A 283 13.17 14.57 -30.92
CA ALA A 283 12.50 15.71 -31.56
C ALA A 283 12.56 16.99 -30.71
N VAL A 284 12.35 16.85 -29.39
CA VAL A 284 12.40 17.95 -28.41
C VAL A 284 13.84 18.45 -28.18
N GLY A 285 14.87 17.66 -28.48
CA GLY A 285 16.27 18.01 -28.21
C GLY A 285 16.81 17.51 -26.87
N TRP A 286 16.14 16.56 -26.22
CA TRP A 286 16.57 15.92 -24.97
C TRP A 286 17.52 14.75 -25.13
N THR A 287 17.93 14.43 -26.36
CA THR A 287 19.06 13.55 -26.67
C THR A 287 20.22 14.38 -27.24
N VAL A 288 21.43 13.83 -27.21
CA VAL A 288 22.59 14.51 -27.82
C VAL A 288 22.35 14.76 -29.31
N ASP A 289 21.82 13.77 -30.03
CA ASP A 289 21.57 13.89 -31.47
C ASP A 289 20.44 14.88 -31.75
N GLY A 290 19.37 14.85 -30.96
CA GLY A 290 18.29 15.84 -31.03
C GLY A 290 18.76 17.26 -30.74
N LEU A 291 19.64 17.44 -29.77
CA LEU A 291 20.23 18.75 -29.44
C LEU A 291 21.13 19.25 -30.58
N LYS A 292 21.99 18.38 -31.14
CA LYS A 292 22.81 18.71 -32.31
C LYS A 292 21.93 19.15 -33.48
N GLN A 293 20.84 18.42 -33.74
CA GLN A 293 19.90 18.76 -34.79
C GLN A 293 19.22 20.10 -34.51
N ALA A 294 18.79 20.37 -33.28
CA ALA A 294 18.18 21.64 -32.91
C ALA A 294 19.11 22.85 -33.09
N ILE A 295 20.41 22.67 -32.83
CA ILE A 295 21.44 23.69 -33.11
C ILE A 295 21.65 23.84 -34.62
N ALA A 296 21.76 22.73 -35.35
CA ALA A 296 21.98 22.73 -36.80
C ALA A 296 20.82 23.37 -37.58
N ASP A 297 19.58 23.13 -37.14
CA ASP A 297 18.36 23.70 -37.73
C ASP A 297 18.17 25.20 -37.38
N GLY A 298 19.02 25.75 -36.50
CA GLY A 298 18.87 27.13 -36.01
C GLY A 298 17.67 27.34 -35.07
N ARG A 299 17.07 26.27 -34.53
CA ARG A 299 15.98 26.36 -33.53
C ARG A 299 16.47 26.95 -32.20
N VAL A 300 17.74 26.68 -31.85
CA VAL A 300 18.46 27.24 -30.70
C VAL A 300 19.90 27.57 -31.08
N GLY A 301 20.45 28.63 -30.49
CA GLY A 301 21.88 28.95 -30.61
C GLY A 301 22.74 28.14 -29.63
N ASP A 302 23.92 27.71 -30.06
CA ASP A 302 24.86 26.94 -29.23
C ASP A 302 25.23 27.67 -27.92
N GLY A 303 25.50 28.98 -28.00
CA GLY A 303 25.77 29.82 -26.82
C GLY A 303 24.55 30.01 -25.90
N GLU A 304 23.34 30.07 -26.48
CA GLU A 304 22.08 30.15 -25.71
C GLU A 304 21.89 28.88 -24.87
N VAL A 305 22.09 27.71 -25.47
CA VAL A 305 21.98 26.42 -24.79
C VAL A 305 23.02 26.30 -23.66
N LEU A 306 24.27 26.71 -23.91
CA LEU A 306 25.31 26.67 -22.88
C LEU A 306 24.93 27.56 -21.68
N SER A 307 24.42 28.76 -21.95
CA SER A 307 23.92 29.68 -20.91
C SER A 307 22.74 29.09 -20.15
N ALA A 308 21.76 28.52 -20.87
CA ALA A 308 20.60 27.86 -20.30
C ALA A 308 20.99 26.69 -19.38
N PHE A 309 21.93 25.83 -19.79
CA PHE A 309 22.38 24.70 -18.99
C PHE A 309 23.07 25.17 -17.70
N ARG A 310 23.95 26.17 -17.79
CA ARG A 310 24.62 26.76 -16.62
C ARG A 310 23.61 27.38 -15.65
N SER A 311 22.66 28.17 -16.17
CA SER A 311 21.59 28.77 -15.36
C SER A 311 20.75 27.69 -14.68
N ARG A 312 20.35 26.66 -15.43
CA ARG A 312 19.55 25.53 -14.93
C ARG A 312 20.23 24.78 -13.80
N ILE A 313 21.50 24.43 -13.95
CA ILE A 313 22.24 23.64 -12.95
C ILE A 313 22.44 24.42 -11.66
N ARG A 314 22.74 25.73 -11.76
CA ARG A 314 22.78 26.61 -10.57
C ARG A 314 21.41 26.68 -9.88
N GLY A 315 20.34 26.81 -10.66
CA GLY A 315 18.97 26.78 -10.14
C GLY A 315 18.63 25.46 -9.44
N ASP A 316 18.89 24.32 -10.10
CA ASP A 316 18.70 22.98 -9.52
C ASP A 316 19.47 22.80 -8.22
N TYR A 317 20.70 23.33 -8.14
CA TYR A 317 21.52 23.26 -6.94
C TYR A 317 20.90 24.05 -5.77
N SER A 318 20.43 25.28 -6.05
CA SER A 318 19.79 26.16 -5.04
C SER A 318 18.41 25.67 -4.55
N GLU A 319 17.78 24.76 -5.29
CA GLU A 319 16.51 24.13 -4.93
C GLU A 319 16.71 22.90 -4.01
N ILE A 320 17.94 22.53 -3.65
CA ILE A 320 18.24 21.36 -2.81
C ILE A 320 18.57 21.82 -1.38
N TYR A 321 18.10 21.07 -0.38
CA TYR A 321 18.54 21.21 1.01
C TYR A 321 20.00 20.77 1.14
N LEU A 322 20.91 21.62 1.62
CA LEU A 322 22.36 21.35 1.62
C LEU A 322 22.99 21.21 3.01
N ASP A 323 22.33 21.66 4.07
CA ASP A 323 22.95 21.85 5.40
C ASP A 323 23.57 20.58 6.03
N ASP A 324 23.13 19.39 5.62
CA ASP A 324 23.66 18.09 6.09
C ASP A 324 24.57 17.39 5.07
N LEU A 325 24.95 18.07 3.99
CA LEU A 325 25.88 17.62 2.96
C LEU A 325 27.18 18.44 2.99
N PRO A 326 28.34 17.83 2.67
CA PRO A 326 29.66 18.47 2.74
C PRO A 326 29.93 19.34 1.50
N VAL A 327 29.05 20.31 1.24
CA VAL A 327 29.13 21.18 0.05
C VAL A 327 28.81 22.64 0.42
N PRO A 328 29.37 23.62 -0.32
CA PRO A 328 29.05 25.03 -0.08
C PRO A 328 27.58 25.37 -0.41
N PRO A 329 27.01 26.46 0.11
CA PRO A 329 25.63 26.86 -0.19
C PRO A 329 25.41 27.33 -1.64
N VAL A 330 26.48 27.67 -2.35
CA VAL A 330 26.45 28.08 -3.75
C VAL A 330 27.31 27.11 -4.56
N LEU A 331 26.83 26.73 -5.75
CA LEU A 331 27.54 25.83 -6.65
C LEU A 331 28.93 26.42 -6.98
N PRO A 332 30.04 25.74 -6.67
CA PRO A 332 31.37 26.28 -6.89
C PRO A 332 31.78 26.19 -8.36
N ASP A 333 32.59 27.14 -8.81
CA ASP A 333 33.14 27.12 -10.18
C ASP A 333 34.17 26.00 -10.38
N VAL A 334 34.88 25.63 -9.32
CA VAL A 334 35.85 24.53 -9.29
C VAL A 334 35.33 23.42 -8.38
N VAL A 335 35.26 22.20 -8.91
CA VAL A 335 34.76 21.01 -8.22
C VAL A 335 35.92 20.05 -7.98
N SER A 336 36.16 19.66 -6.72
CA SER A 336 37.18 18.66 -6.38
C SER A 336 36.65 17.24 -6.55
N SER A 337 37.53 16.29 -6.90
CA SER A 337 37.19 14.86 -6.96
C SER A 337 36.84 14.31 -5.59
N GLU A 338 37.52 14.78 -4.53
CA GLU A 338 37.29 14.36 -3.14
C GLU A 338 35.84 14.60 -2.71
N THR A 339 35.26 15.77 -3.02
CA THR A 339 33.86 16.07 -2.69
C THR A 339 32.88 15.18 -3.45
N LEU A 340 33.18 14.81 -4.71
CA LEU A 340 32.33 13.90 -5.47
C LEU A 340 32.33 12.48 -4.90
N ASP A 341 33.48 12.01 -4.40
CA ASP A 341 33.63 10.70 -3.77
C ASP A 341 32.97 10.66 -2.39
N GLU A 342 33.06 11.74 -1.62
CA GLU A 342 32.37 11.87 -0.33
C GLU A 342 30.85 11.82 -0.50
N LEU A 343 30.30 12.53 -1.49
CA LEU A 343 28.87 12.46 -1.82
C LEU A 343 28.43 11.06 -2.28
N ALA A 344 29.30 10.32 -3.00
CA ALA A 344 29.03 8.94 -3.40
C ALA A 344 28.94 8.00 -2.19
N LEU A 345 29.81 8.21 -1.20
CA LEU A 345 29.81 7.45 0.05
C LEU A 345 28.55 7.74 0.88
N ILE A 346 28.10 9.00 0.93
CA ILE A 346 26.84 9.39 1.58
C ILE A 346 25.63 8.73 0.89
N ASP A 347 25.55 8.76 -0.45
CA ASP A 347 24.49 8.08 -1.20
C ASP A 347 24.41 6.59 -0.87
N LYS A 348 25.57 5.91 -0.85
CA LYS A 348 25.65 4.49 -0.52
C LYS A 348 25.21 4.21 0.92
N ARG A 349 25.78 4.91 1.90
CA ARG A 349 25.44 4.75 3.32
C ARG A 349 23.95 4.99 3.58
N ALA A 350 23.39 6.08 3.07
CA ALA A 350 21.98 6.40 3.27
C ALA A 350 21.03 5.40 2.55
N SER A 351 21.47 4.81 1.44
CA SER A 351 20.73 3.74 0.76
C SER A 351 20.75 2.43 1.57
N ASP A 352 21.90 2.09 2.16
CA ASP A 352 22.08 0.93 3.03
C ASP A 352 21.24 1.09 4.33
N ASP A 353 21.32 2.25 4.99
CA ASP A 353 20.50 2.59 6.17
C ASP A 353 19.00 2.45 5.90
N ARG A 354 18.54 2.83 4.69
CA ARG A 354 17.14 2.64 4.29
C ARG A 354 16.80 1.16 4.16
N ALA A 355 17.67 0.38 3.53
CA ALA A 355 17.44 -1.05 3.33
C ALA A 355 17.41 -1.81 4.66
N GLU A 356 18.21 -1.40 5.63
CA GLU A 356 18.21 -1.93 6.99
C GLU A 356 16.92 -1.56 7.73
N ARG A 357 16.51 -0.28 7.74
CA ARG A 357 15.23 0.14 8.34
C ARG A 357 14.02 -0.59 7.74
N LEU A 358 14.00 -0.80 6.42
CA LEU A 358 12.92 -1.55 5.77
C LEU A 358 12.90 -3.05 6.13
N ARG A 359 14.01 -3.61 6.61
CA ARG A 359 14.08 -4.99 7.12
C ARG A 359 13.69 -5.09 8.60
N GLU A 360 13.89 -4.03 9.36
CA GLU A 360 13.59 -3.97 10.80
C GLU A 360 12.12 -3.62 11.11
N ILE A 361 11.40 -3.04 10.16
CA ILE A 361 9.98 -2.69 10.29
C ILE A 361 9.13 -3.95 10.08
N GLU A 362 8.57 -4.51 11.16
CA GLU A 362 7.33 -5.33 11.11
C GLU A 362 6.22 -4.44 10.52
N GLU A 363 5.31 -5.00 9.69
CA GLU A 363 4.43 -4.31 8.72
C GLU A 363 3.54 -3.13 9.23
N ASP A 364 3.60 -2.73 10.50
CA ASP A 364 2.75 -1.72 11.13
C ASP A 364 3.40 -0.35 11.47
N ASP A 365 4.72 -0.16 11.31
CA ASP A 365 5.34 1.13 11.65
C ASP A 365 5.24 2.20 10.54
N ALA A 366 4.28 3.11 10.72
CA ALA A 366 3.95 4.26 9.91
C ALA A 366 5.02 5.38 9.83
N ILE A 367 6.31 5.06 9.62
CA ILE A 367 7.38 6.07 9.50
C ILE A 367 7.55 6.61 8.06
N THR A 368 6.83 6.05 7.08
CA THR A 368 6.63 6.72 5.78
C THR A 368 5.16 6.92 5.49
N ALA A 369 4.49 7.72 6.32
CA ALA A 369 3.22 8.33 5.96
C ALA A 369 3.32 8.85 4.52
N ARG A 370 2.45 8.38 3.62
CA ARG A 370 2.41 8.84 2.24
C ARG A 370 2.12 10.33 2.28
N VAL A 371 3.12 11.15 2.01
CA VAL A 371 2.98 12.60 1.92
C VAL A 371 2.14 12.88 0.69
N HIS A 372 0.85 13.11 0.90
CA HIS A 372 -0.11 13.46 -0.15
C HIS A 372 -0.21 14.97 -0.36
N ASP A 373 0.18 15.75 0.65
CA ASP A 373 0.26 17.20 0.63
C ASP A 373 1.49 17.69 1.41
N VAL A 374 1.96 18.90 1.10
CA VAL A 374 3.10 19.57 1.73
C VAL A 374 2.69 20.33 2.99
N GLU A 375 1.42 20.72 3.12
CA GLU A 375 0.92 21.48 4.27
C GLU A 375 0.97 20.67 5.58
N GLY A 376 1.44 21.30 6.67
CA GLY A 376 1.52 20.67 8.00
C GLY A 376 2.63 19.62 8.17
N VAL A 377 3.51 19.47 7.17
CA VAL A 377 4.59 18.47 7.17
C VAL A 377 5.95 19.13 7.42
N ASP A 378 6.75 18.55 8.33
CA ASP A 378 8.15 18.95 8.53
C ASP A 378 9.01 18.47 7.35
N LEU A 379 9.14 19.34 6.35
CA LEU A 379 9.91 19.06 5.15
C LEU A 379 11.42 18.94 5.39
N GLU A 380 11.96 19.64 6.39
CA GLU A 380 13.38 19.57 6.72
C GLU A 380 13.72 18.19 7.28
N LEU A 381 12.89 17.69 8.21
CA LEU A 381 13.00 16.33 8.73
C LEU A 381 12.92 15.30 7.60
N LEU A 382 11.99 15.47 6.65
CA LEU A 382 11.87 14.58 5.50
C LEU A 382 13.06 14.67 4.55
N ALA A 383 13.61 15.86 4.32
CA ALA A 383 14.81 16.05 3.49
C ALA A 383 16.02 15.31 4.09
N ARG A 384 16.12 15.25 5.42
CA ARG A 384 17.16 14.52 6.19
C ARG A 384 16.90 13.01 6.29
N SER A 385 15.74 12.50 5.88
CA SER A 385 15.45 11.06 5.88
C SER A 385 16.44 10.28 4.99
N PRO A 386 16.72 8.99 5.27
CA PRO A 386 17.68 8.20 4.49
C PRO A 386 17.39 8.20 2.98
N LEU A 387 16.11 8.09 2.59
CA LEU A 387 15.69 8.13 1.18
C LEU A 387 16.04 9.46 0.49
N PHE A 388 15.68 10.59 1.11
CA PHE A 388 15.89 11.91 0.50
C PHE A 388 17.35 12.37 0.64
N ARG A 389 18.05 12.01 1.71
CA ARG A 389 19.50 12.22 1.84
C ARG A 389 20.27 11.52 0.73
N ALA A 390 19.97 10.26 0.44
CA ALA A 390 20.59 9.53 -0.68
C ALA A 390 20.30 10.22 -2.04
N LYS A 391 19.03 10.61 -2.28
CA LYS A 391 18.65 11.32 -3.52
C LYS A 391 19.32 12.68 -3.65
N ARG A 392 19.41 13.47 -2.58
CA ARG A 392 20.07 14.79 -2.57
C ARG A 392 21.56 14.63 -2.85
N ALA A 393 22.27 13.76 -2.13
CA ALA A 393 23.68 13.49 -2.36
C ALA A 393 23.97 13.06 -3.81
N ARG A 394 23.18 12.14 -4.35
CA ARG A 394 23.29 11.70 -5.76
C ARG A 394 23.03 12.83 -6.75
N THR A 395 22.04 13.68 -6.48
CA THR A 395 21.67 14.79 -7.35
C THR A 395 22.74 15.87 -7.33
N VAL A 396 23.21 16.28 -6.14
CA VAL A 396 24.29 17.26 -5.96
C VAL A 396 25.58 16.79 -6.63
N ARG A 397 25.96 15.52 -6.43
CA ARG A 397 27.12 14.91 -7.11
C ARG A 397 27.00 15.00 -8.64
N ALA A 398 25.82 14.72 -9.18
CA ALA A 398 25.59 14.85 -10.62
C ALA A 398 25.70 16.30 -11.09
N LEU A 399 25.11 17.27 -10.37
CA LEU A 399 25.16 18.70 -10.72
C LEU A 399 26.59 19.24 -10.70
N MET A 400 27.38 18.91 -9.67
CA MET A 400 28.79 19.30 -9.57
C MET A 400 29.64 18.64 -10.66
N GLY A 401 29.39 17.36 -10.97
CA GLY A 401 30.07 16.68 -12.09
C GLY A 401 29.75 17.32 -13.46
N ILE A 402 28.53 17.81 -13.66
CA ILE A 402 28.19 18.57 -14.87
C ILE A 402 28.89 19.95 -14.88
N GLN A 403 28.90 20.64 -13.74
CA GLN A 403 29.55 21.96 -13.59
C GLN A 403 31.05 21.91 -13.91
N GLN A 404 31.74 20.84 -13.54
CA GLN A 404 33.15 20.63 -13.85
C GLN A 404 33.45 20.70 -15.37
N ALA A 405 32.52 20.20 -16.21
CA ALA A 405 32.65 20.23 -17.66
C ALA A 405 32.07 21.52 -18.28
N LEU A 406 30.89 21.98 -17.83
CA LEU A 406 30.23 23.16 -18.38
C LEU A 406 30.89 24.49 -17.96
N GLY A 407 31.53 24.55 -16.79
CA GLY A 407 32.16 25.76 -16.25
C GLY A 407 33.16 26.41 -17.22
N PRO A 408 34.19 25.69 -17.69
CA PRO A 408 35.19 26.25 -18.60
C PRO A 408 34.78 26.26 -20.09
N ALA A 409 33.67 25.62 -20.46
CA ALA A 409 33.27 25.47 -21.85
C ALA A 409 32.96 26.81 -22.55
N LYS A 410 33.24 26.91 -23.85
CA LYS A 410 32.86 28.06 -24.70
C LYS A 410 31.66 27.79 -25.60
N SER A 411 31.42 26.51 -25.92
CA SER A 411 30.35 26.03 -26.77
C SER A 411 29.87 24.65 -26.32
N VAL A 412 28.60 24.31 -26.60
CA VAL A 412 28.08 22.96 -26.36
C VAL A 412 28.63 21.99 -27.40
N VAL A 413 28.72 22.41 -28.66
CA VAL A 413 29.35 21.64 -29.74
C VAL A 413 30.79 21.28 -29.39
N GLY A 414 31.54 22.19 -28.77
CA GLY A 414 32.91 21.92 -28.30
C GLY A 414 32.98 20.86 -27.20
N LEU A 415 31.98 20.82 -26.29
CA LEU A 415 31.87 19.76 -25.28
C LEU A 415 31.56 18.41 -25.89
N LEU A 416 30.71 18.38 -26.92
CA LEU A 416 30.31 17.13 -27.59
C LEU A 416 31.46 16.46 -28.37
N ALA A 417 32.62 17.13 -28.50
CA ALA A 417 33.82 16.56 -29.11
C ALA A 417 34.62 15.62 -28.18
N THR A 418 34.32 15.61 -26.88
CA THR A 418 35.01 14.74 -25.89
C THR A 418 34.02 13.79 -25.21
N GLU A 419 34.48 12.59 -24.82
CA GLU A 419 33.62 11.62 -24.13
C GLU A 419 33.06 12.18 -22.81
N ASP A 420 33.89 12.92 -22.06
CA ASP A 420 33.49 13.56 -20.81
C ASP A 420 32.47 14.68 -21.03
N GLY A 421 32.63 15.49 -22.07
CA GLY A 421 31.66 16.54 -22.40
C GLY A 421 30.34 15.95 -22.91
N VAL A 422 30.37 14.88 -23.71
CA VAL A 422 29.16 14.12 -24.09
C VAL A 422 28.44 13.58 -22.86
N ARG A 423 29.16 13.03 -21.88
CA ARG A 423 28.59 12.56 -20.61
C ARG A 423 27.96 13.71 -19.82
N ALA A 424 28.62 14.86 -19.72
CA ALA A 424 28.12 16.02 -19.00
C ALA A 424 26.86 16.62 -19.66
N VAL A 425 26.85 16.77 -20.98
CA VAL A 425 25.68 17.24 -21.75
C VAL A 425 24.51 16.27 -21.58
N ASN A 426 24.75 14.96 -21.67
CA ASN A 426 23.71 13.96 -21.41
C ASN A 426 23.11 14.09 -19.99
N LEU A 427 23.95 14.33 -18.99
CA LEU A 427 23.49 14.53 -17.62
C LEU A 427 22.70 15.84 -17.46
N ALA A 428 23.12 16.93 -18.12
CA ALA A 428 22.39 18.21 -18.15
C ALA A 428 21.00 18.06 -18.79
N LEU A 429 20.93 17.41 -19.96
CA LEU A 429 19.68 17.11 -20.65
C LEU A 429 18.74 16.25 -19.79
N ARG A 430 19.28 15.29 -19.04
CA ARG A 430 18.48 14.51 -18.07
C ARG A 430 17.87 15.38 -16.96
N GLN A 431 18.55 16.44 -16.50
CA GLN A 431 17.98 17.35 -15.49
C GLN A 431 16.88 18.23 -16.08
N LEU A 432 17.09 18.78 -17.27
CA LEU A 432 16.06 19.54 -18.00
C LEU A 432 14.80 18.70 -18.21
N LYS A 433 14.99 17.48 -18.73
CA LYS A 433 13.91 16.51 -18.91
C LYS A 433 13.13 16.26 -17.62
N LYS A 434 13.79 16.05 -16.48
CA LYS A 434 13.11 15.85 -15.18
C LYS A 434 12.26 17.06 -14.77
N ARG A 435 12.71 18.28 -15.02
CA ARG A 435 11.97 19.50 -14.67
C ARG A 435 10.76 19.70 -15.56
N PHE A 436 10.99 19.75 -16.87
CA PHE A 436 9.98 20.15 -17.83
C PHE A 436 8.96 19.05 -18.12
N SER A 437 9.36 17.78 -17.99
CA SER A 437 8.39 16.68 -18.15
C SER A 437 7.28 16.64 -17.09
N ALA A 438 7.52 17.26 -15.93
CA ALA A 438 6.52 17.36 -14.88
C ALA A 438 5.55 18.52 -15.10
N THR A 439 5.99 19.62 -15.74
CA THR A 439 5.34 20.94 -15.66
C THR A 439 4.95 21.54 -16.99
N SER A 440 5.63 21.17 -18.07
CA SER A 440 5.48 21.80 -19.38
C SER A 440 5.01 20.88 -20.49
N MET A 441 4.83 19.60 -20.19
CA MET A 441 4.28 18.65 -21.14
C MET A 441 3.34 17.67 -20.46
N MET A 442 2.42 17.11 -21.23
CA MET A 442 1.60 15.97 -20.83
C MET A 442 1.49 14.97 -21.98
N GLU A 443 1.08 13.76 -21.66
CA GLU A 443 0.72 12.77 -22.68
C GLU A 443 -0.79 12.66 -22.76
N ILE A 444 -1.32 12.64 -23.98
CA ILE A 444 -2.70 12.21 -24.22
C ILE A 444 -2.71 10.70 -24.02
N THR A 445 -3.08 10.29 -22.81
CA THR A 445 -3.08 8.89 -22.38
C THR A 445 -4.30 8.15 -22.91
N ILE A 446 -5.43 8.84 -23.02
CA ILE A 446 -6.71 8.37 -23.54
C ILE A 446 -7.23 9.43 -24.49
N CYS A 447 -7.61 9.03 -25.70
CA CYS A 447 -8.33 9.89 -26.62
C CYS A 447 -9.09 9.02 -27.60
N GLY A 448 -10.36 9.32 -27.83
CA GLY A 448 -11.16 8.55 -28.77
C GLY A 448 -12.64 8.87 -28.67
N ALA A 449 -13.36 8.50 -29.72
CA ALA A 449 -14.81 8.55 -29.74
C ALA A 449 -15.42 7.30 -29.11
N VAL A 450 -16.65 7.47 -28.63
CA VAL A 450 -17.50 6.37 -28.17
C VAL A 450 -18.61 6.12 -29.20
N PRO A 451 -19.17 4.91 -29.25
CA PRO A 451 -20.32 4.63 -30.11
C PRO A 451 -21.53 5.53 -29.80
N PRO A 452 -22.28 5.99 -30.82
CA PRO A 452 -22.11 5.71 -32.26
C PRO A 452 -21.17 6.68 -33.01
N TYR A 453 -20.59 7.67 -32.33
CA TYR A 453 -19.80 8.75 -32.93
C TYR A 453 -18.42 8.31 -33.44
N ASN A 454 -17.95 7.13 -33.04
CA ASN A 454 -16.76 6.47 -33.60
C ASN A 454 -16.87 6.25 -35.12
N HIS A 455 -18.08 6.02 -35.65
CA HIS A 455 -18.33 5.88 -37.08
C HIS A 455 -18.26 7.23 -37.84
N LEU A 456 -18.45 8.33 -37.11
CA LEU A 456 -18.53 9.72 -37.61
C LEU A 456 -17.23 10.51 -37.45
N LEU A 457 -16.09 9.82 -37.29
CA LEU A 457 -14.78 10.44 -37.05
C LEU A 457 -14.74 11.33 -35.79
N GLY A 458 -15.55 11.04 -34.77
CA GLY A 458 -15.50 11.74 -33.49
C GLY A 458 -14.15 11.60 -32.77
N GLY A 459 -13.35 10.58 -33.10
CA GLY A 459 -11.98 10.45 -32.58
C GLY A 459 -11.07 11.59 -33.04
N LYS A 460 -11.29 12.14 -34.24
CA LYS A 460 -10.56 13.32 -34.74
C LYS A 460 -11.01 14.59 -34.04
N LEU A 461 -12.30 14.74 -33.77
CA LEU A 461 -12.83 15.82 -32.94
C LEU A 461 -12.17 15.80 -31.56
N ALA A 462 -12.08 14.62 -30.93
CA ALA A 462 -11.43 14.47 -29.64
C ALA A 462 -9.97 14.91 -29.66
N CYS A 463 -9.22 14.59 -30.73
CA CYS A 463 -7.85 15.07 -30.91
C CYS A 463 -7.80 16.60 -31.07
N LEU A 464 -8.65 17.17 -31.93
CA LEU A 464 -8.68 18.61 -32.18
C LEU A 464 -9.02 19.42 -30.91
N LEU A 465 -9.95 18.93 -30.07
CA LEU A 465 -10.32 19.60 -28.82
C LEU A 465 -9.19 19.61 -27.78
N MET A 466 -8.25 18.65 -27.84
CA MET A 466 -7.04 18.66 -27.00
C MET A 466 -6.07 19.79 -27.36
N LEU A 467 -6.22 20.41 -28.54
CA LEU A 467 -5.45 21.57 -28.96
C LEU A 467 -6.04 22.89 -28.43
N SER A 468 -7.22 22.86 -27.83
CA SER A 468 -7.95 24.07 -27.44
C SER A 468 -7.25 24.84 -26.29
N PRO A 469 -7.41 26.18 -26.24
CA PRO A 469 -6.96 26.99 -25.12
C PRO A 469 -7.54 26.57 -23.77
N ARG A 470 -8.79 26.07 -23.77
CA ARG A 470 -9.44 25.58 -22.55
C ARG A 470 -8.66 24.48 -21.85
N VAL A 471 -8.08 23.54 -22.59
CA VAL A 471 -7.28 22.45 -22.01
C VAL A 471 -6.06 23.00 -21.26
N ARG A 472 -5.47 24.09 -21.75
CA ARG A 472 -4.35 24.77 -21.07
C ARG A 472 -4.81 25.54 -19.85
N ARG A 473 -5.96 26.24 -19.92
CA ARG A 473 -6.59 26.88 -18.75
C ARG A 473 -6.91 25.87 -17.67
N ASP A 474 -7.59 24.79 -18.00
CA ASP A 474 -7.95 23.73 -17.06
C ASP A 474 -6.69 23.09 -16.42
N TYR A 475 -5.58 22.98 -17.15
CA TYR A 475 -4.28 22.54 -16.61
C TYR A 475 -3.67 23.58 -15.64
N LEU A 476 -3.69 24.85 -16.02
CA LEU A 476 -3.21 25.96 -15.19
C LEU A 476 -4.01 26.05 -13.90
N ASP A 477 -5.34 26.17 -13.98
CA ASP A 477 -6.26 26.31 -12.85
C ASP A 477 -6.10 25.16 -11.85
N ARG A 478 -5.91 23.93 -12.36
CA ARG A 478 -5.76 22.74 -11.51
C ARG A 478 -4.42 22.67 -10.78
N TYR A 479 -3.34 23.21 -11.34
CA TYR A 479 -1.97 22.98 -10.83
C TYR A 479 -1.20 24.22 -10.43
N ASN A 480 -1.72 25.43 -10.65
CA ASN A 480 -1.02 26.67 -10.35
C ASN A 480 -0.72 26.82 -8.85
N SER A 481 -1.63 26.36 -8.00
CA SER A 481 -1.54 26.48 -6.53
C SER A 481 -1.02 25.21 -5.85
N THR A 482 -0.44 24.25 -6.59
CA THR A 482 0.00 22.97 -6.03
C THR A 482 1.51 22.93 -5.82
N TYR A 483 1.95 22.55 -4.62
CA TYR A 483 3.35 22.27 -4.34
C TYR A 483 3.81 20.94 -4.92
N SER A 484 5.04 20.89 -5.41
CA SER A 484 5.66 19.65 -5.85
C SER A 484 6.17 18.88 -4.64
N ILE A 485 5.49 17.78 -4.28
CA ILE A 485 5.82 16.95 -3.10
C ILE A 485 7.30 16.55 -3.09
N ILE A 486 7.78 15.93 -4.18
CA ILE A 486 9.18 15.47 -4.28
C ILE A 486 10.16 16.64 -4.24
N ALA A 487 9.87 17.73 -4.97
CA ALA A 487 10.79 18.88 -4.97
C ALA A 487 10.83 19.54 -3.59
N SER A 488 9.70 19.60 -2.88
CA SER A 488 9.62 20.16 -1.53
C SER A 488 10.39 19.32 -0.52
N GLN A 489 10.29 17.98 -0.62
CA GLN A 489 11.09 17.06 0.21
C GLN A 489 12.58 17.06 -0.14
N MET A 490 12.96 17.36 -1.40
CA MET A 490 14.36 17.57 -1.79
C MET A 490 14.90 18.91 -1.30
N ALA A 491 14.05 19.93 -1.18
CA ALA A 491 14.41 21.29 -0.80
C ALA A 491 14.34 21.55 0.72
N GLY A 492 13.63 20.72 1.48
CA GLY A 492 13.34 20.98 2.89
C GLY A 492 12.35 22.12 3.12
N ARG A 493 11.71 22.62 2.06
CA ARG A 493 10.77 23.75 2.06
C ARG A 493 9.76 23.63 0.93
N PRO A 494 8.57 24.27 0.99
CA PRO A 494 7.60 24.18 -0.10
C PRO A 494 8.17 24.71 -1.42
N VAL A 495 8.01 23.94 -2.49
CA VAL A 495 8.45 24.30 -3.85
C VAL A 495 7.27 24.19 -4.81
N SER A 496 6.81 25.34 -5.31
CA SER A 496 5.86 25.41 -6.43
C SER A 496 6.62 25.52 -7.75
N LYS A 497 6.03 25.00 -8.82
CA LYS A 497 6.59 25.10 -10.18
C LYS A 497 5.48 25.56 -11.12
N PRO A 498 5.65 26.70 -11.83
CA PRO A 498 4.63 27.22 -12.73
C PRO A 498 4.23 26.16 -13.78
N PRO A 499 2.95 25.77 -13.86
CA PRO A 499 2.47 24.85 -14.88
C PRO A 499 2.37 25.59 -16.24
N MET A 500 3.08 25.11 -17.26
CA MET A 500 3.15 25.75 -18.57
C MET A 500 3.01 24.72 -19.69
N LEU A 501 1.79 24.23 -19.95
CA LEU A 501 1.53 23.15 -20.92
C LEU A 501 1.82 23.58 -22.36
N THR A 502 3.03 23.33 -22.86
CA THR A 502 3.50 23.71 -24.20
C THR A 502 3.55 22.55 -25.19
N PHE A 503 3.62 21.31 -24.71
CA PHE A 503 3.76 20.14 -25.56
C PHE A 503 2.82 19.01 -25.12
N LEU A 504 2.16 18.38 -26.08
CA LEU A 504 1.46 17.13 -25.88
C LEU A 504 2.15 15.99 -26.63
N GLY A 505 2.41 14.89 -25.94
CA GLY A 505 2.79 13.63 -26.58
C GLY A 505 1.59 12.69 -26.72
N THR A 506 1.65 11.75 -27.64
CA THR A 506 0.82 10.53 -27.56
C THR A 506 1.47 9.38 -28.33
N SER A 507 0.93 8.17 -28.17
CA SER A 507 1.32 7.01 -28.96
C SER A 507 0.11 6.33 -29.61
N SER A 508 0.30 5.76 -30.80
CA SER A 508 -0.73 4.97 -31.46
C SER A 508 -1.04 3.70 -30.65
N LEU A 509 -2.29 3.25 -30.74
CA LEU A 509 -2.68 1.99 -30.11
C LEU A 509 -2.11 0.77 -30.85
N TYR A 510 -2.05 0.87 -32.18
CA TYR A 510 -1.64 -0.20 -33.09
C TYR A 510 -0.37 0.18 -33.85
N PRO A 511 0.46 -0.79 -34.24
CA PRO A 511 1.56 -0.59 -35.17
C PRO A 511 1.03 -0.17 -36.56
N GLY A 512 1.82 0.64 -37.29
CA GLY A 512 1.42 1.20 -38.59
C GLY A 512 0.54 2.45 -38.48
N ARG A 513 -0.04 2.92 -39.60
CA ARG A 513 -0.73 4.22 -39.69
C ARG A 513 -1.92 4.35 -38.72
N SER A 514 -1.93 5.39 -37.88
CA SER A 514 -3.06 5.71 -36.98
C SER A 514 -4.17 6.46 -37.73
N SER A 515 -5.33 5.83 -37.95
CA SER A 515 -6.49 6.54 -38.54
C SER A 515 -6.99 7.72 -37.69
N GLN A 516 -6.66 7.72 -36.40
CA GLN A 516 -7.10 8.74 -35.45
C GLN A 516 -6.23 9.99 -35.49
N TYR A 517 -4.91 9.85 -35.34
CA TYR A 517 -3.97 10.98 -35.24
C TYR A 517 -3.51 11.48 -36.61
N ASN A 518 -3.56 10.64 -37.64
CA ASN A 518 -3.11 11.05 -38.97
C ASN A 518 -3.96 12.18 -39.54
N ARG A 519 -3.29 13.17 -40.12
CA ARG A 519 -3.89 14.35 -40.78
C ARG A 519 -4.71 15.23 -39.83
N VAL A 520 -4.50 15.12 -38.52
CA VAL A 520 -5.13 16.02 -37.55
C VAL A 520 -4.28 17.28 -37.46
N ARG A 521 -4.76 18.34 -38.12
CA ARG A 521 -4.15 19.67 -38.15
C ARG A 521 -5.26 20.70 -38.01
N LEU A 522 -5.03 21.73 -37.20
CA LEU A 522 -5.74 23.00 -37.21
C LEU A 522 -4.95 23.98 -38.11
N PRO A 523 -5.46 24.33 -39.30
CA PRO A 523 -4.84 25.35 -40.14
C PRO A 523 -4.71 26.68 -39.40
N GLU A 524 -3.75 27.51 -39.85
CA GLU A 524 -3.68 28.91 -39.43
C GLU A 524 -5.03 29.61 -39.64
N SER A 525 -5.31 30.64 -38.84
CA SER A 525 -6.57 31.39 -38.87
C SER A 525 -7.85 30.58 -38.59
N THR A 526 -7.77 29.35 -38.09
CA THR A 526 -8.97 28.62 -37.64
C THR A 526 -9.58 29.30 -36.42
N CYS A 527 -8.74 29.77 -35.50
CA CYS A 527 -9.12 30.63 -34.39
C CYS A 527 -8.61 32.06 -34.61
N GLU A 528 -9.31 33.03 -34.02
CA GLU A 528 -8.87 34.42 -34.02
C GLU A 528 -7.48 34.57 -33.37
N GLY A 529 -6.59 35.31 -34.02
CA GLY A 529 -5.21 35.50 -33.58
C GLY A 529 -4.28 34.28 -33.75
N GLN A 530 -4.76 33.16 -34.32
CA GLN A 530 -3.93 32.00 -34.61
C GLN A 530 -3.09 32.24 -35.87
N VAL A 531 -1.78 32.43 -35.70
CA VAL A 531 -0.85 32.74 -36.80
C VAL A 531 -0.17 31.52 -37.41
N THR A 532 -0.09 30.40 -36.69
CA THR A 532 0.55 29.16 -37.17
C THR A 532 -0.39 27.96 -37.07
N ASN A 533 -0.09 26.90 -37.84
CA ASN A 533 -0.80 25.64 -37.70
C ASN A 533 -0.44 24.91 -36.40
N VAL A 534 -1.37 24.09 -35.91
CA VAL A 534 -1.14 23.13 -34.82
C VAL A 534 -1.50 21.75 -35.33
N GLU A 535 -0.59 20.78 -35.25
CA GLU A 535 -0.83 19.45 -35.80
C GLU A 535 -0.23 18.31 -34.98
N TYR A 536 -0.72 17.10 -35.24
CA TYR A 536 -0.16 15.86 -34.73
C TYR A 536 0.95 15.40 -35.68
N GLU A 537 2.19 15.61 -35.27
CA GLU A 537 3.36 15.21 -36.04
C GLU A 537 3.82 13.81 -35.66
N GLU A 538 4.09 12.97 -36.65
CA GLU A 538 4.66 11.62 -36.43
C GLU A 538 6.17 11.73 -36.20
N LEU A 539 6.61 11.45 -34.98
CA LEU A 539 8.01 11.61 -34.57
C LEU A 539 8.84 10.33 -34.76
N GLY A 540 8.20 9.17 -34.87
CA GLY A 540 8.87 7.88 -35.06
C GLY A 540 8.12 6.72 -34.42
N SER A 541 8.83 5.63 -34.10
CA SER A 541 8.23 4.43 -33.51
C SER A 541 8.94 3.99 -32.23
N SER A 542 8.18 3.51 -31.25
CA SER A 542 8.71 2.95 -30.02
C SER A 542 9.35 1.58 -30.23
N GLU A 543 10.25 1.19 -29.34
CA GLU A 543 10.95 -0.10 -29.39
C GLU A 543 10.12 -1.30 -28.87
N GLY A 544 8.94 -1.04 -28.28
CA GLY A 544 8.04 -2.10 -27.77
C GLY A 544 8.37 -2.60 -26.36
N PHE A 545 8.93 -1.75 -25.50
CA PHE A 545 9.10 -2.02 -24.07
C PHE A 545 7.86 -1.56 -23.27
N GLY A 546 7.39 -2.40 -22.36
CA GLY A 546 6.24 -2.10 -21.51
C GLY A 546 5.85 -3.26 -20.59
N SER A 547 4.78 -3.09 -19.82
CA SER A 547 4.25 -4.21 -19.04
C SER A 547 3.46 -5.12 -19.99
N PRO A 548 3.79 -6.42 -20.11
CA PRO A 548 2.92 -7.34 -20.81
C PRO A 548 1.54 -7.36 -20.14
N ASN A 549 0.47 -7.55 -20.93
CA ASN A 549 -0.90 -7.69 -20.41
C ASN A 549 -1.09 -9.07 -19.78
N LEU A 550 -0.37 -9.33 -18.69
CA LEU A 550 -0.54 -10.56 -17.91
C LEU A 550 -1.86 -10.52 -17.15
N SER A 551 -2.38 -11.72 -16.87
CA SER A 551 -3.54 -11.96 -16.02
C SER A 551 -3.28 -11.52 -14.59
N ALA A 552 -4.36 -11.19 -13.86
CA ALA A 552 -4.27 -10.89 -12.43
C ALA A 552 -3.60 -12.02 -11.63
N GLU A 553 -3.86 -13.28 -11.99
CA GLU A 553 -3.26 -14.47 -11.38
C GLU A 553 -1.74 -14.51 -11.54
N THR A 554 -1.24 -14.16 -12.72
CA THR A 554 0.21 -14.14 -12.99
C THR A 554 0.88 -12.97 -12.28
N GLU A 555 0.24 -11.80 -12.25
CA GLU A 555 0.73 -10.64 -11.48
C GLU A 555 0.83 -10.98 -9.99
N ALA A 556 -0.18 -11.63 -9.40
CA ALA A 556 -0.19 -12.05 -8.00
C ALA A 556 0.88 -13.12 -7.69
N ALA A 557 1.08 -14.11 -8.58
CA ALA A 557 2.10 -15.13 -8.38
C ALA A 557 3.53 -14.57 -8.44
N LEU A 558 3.78 -13.59 -9.34
CA LEU A 558 5.06 -12.90 -9.43
C LEU A 558 5.32 -11.99 -8.22
N GLU A 559 4.29 -11.36 -7.67
CA GLU A 559 4.36 -10.59 -6.42
C GLU A 559 4.69 -11.49 -5.23
N ALA A 560 3.93 -12.56 -5.01
CA ALA A 560 4.16 -13.51 -3.93
C ALA A 560 5.57 -14.12 -3.98
N LEU A 561 6.10 -14.38 -5.17
CA LEU A 561 7.46 -14.89 -5.33
C LEU A 561 8.51 -13.84 -4.95
N ALA A 562 8.35 -12.60 -5.40
CA ALA A 562 9.27 -11.51 -5.09
C ALA A 562 9.33 -11.21 -3.58
N ASP A 563 8.18 -11.32 -2.90
CA ASP A 563 8.09 -11.17 -1.44
C ASP A 563 8.71 -12.36 -0.71
N SER A 564 8.60 -13.59 -1.23
CA SER A 564 9.20 -14.77 -0.59
C SER A 564 10.74 -14.77 -0.58
N GLU A 565 11.39 -14.14 -1.57
CA GLU A 565 12.86 -14.11 -1.68
C GLU A 565 13.52 -12.95 -0.92
N ARG A 566 12.75 -11.93 -0.57
CA ARG A 566 13.24 -10.74 0.13
C ARG A 566 12.52 -10.62 1.46
N LYS A 567 13.26 -10.60 2.57
CA LYS A 567 12.72 -10.38 3.93
C LYS A 567 12.04 -9.01 4.15
N TYR A 568 11.81 -8.24 3.09
CA TYR A 568 11.17 -6.92 3.10
C TYR A 568 10.64 -6.57 1.72
N ARG A 569 9.51 -5.84 1.68
CA ARG A 569 8.94 -5.32 0.44
C ARG A 569 9.77 -4.12 -0.05
N ASN A 570 10.46 -4.27 -1.18
CA ASN A 570 11.31 -3.22 -1.74
C ASN A 570 10.52 -2.18 -2.56
N VAL A 571 9.37 -2.58 -3.13
CA VAL A 571 8.46 -1.70 -3.87
C VAL A 571 7.32 -1.28 -2.95
N ASN A 572 7.60 -0.30 -2.10
CA ASN A 572 6.57 0.37 -1.32
C ASN A 572 6.02 1.49 -2.22
N PHE A 573 4.70 1.66 -2.31
CA PHE A 573 4.06 2.68 -3.16
C PHE A 573 4.30 4.13 -2.68
N VAL A 574 5.43 4.38 -2.01
CA VAL A 574 5.91 5.68 -1.53
C VAL A 574 6.27 6.56 -2.72
N PHE A 575 5.81 7.82 -2.66
CA PHE A 575 5.97 8.78 -3.74
C PHE A 575 7.46 9.12 -3.96
N GLY A 576 7.94 9.02 -5.20
CA GLY A 576 9.29 9.42 -5.62
C GLY A 576 10.36 8.33 -5.69
N GLU A 577 10.05 7.05 -5.51
CA GLU A 577 11.05 5.95 -5.56
C GLU A 577 11.50 5.48 -6.96
N GLY A 578 10.80 5.87 -8.03
CA GLY A 578 11.15 5.47 -9.39
C GLY A 578 9.94 5.44 -10.33
N GLN A 579 10.19 5.10 -11.60
CA GLN A 579 9.14 5.02 -12.62
C GLN A 579 8.35 3.72 -12.50
N SER A 580 7.01 3.81 -12.61
CA SER A 580 6.03 2.72 -12.58
C SER A 580 6.32 1.61 -11.54
N PRO A 581 5.71 1.66 -10.33
CA PRO A 581 5.81 0.60 -9.32
C PRO A 581 5.57 -0.81 -9.89
N LYS A 582 4.61 -0.94 -10.81
CA LYS A 582 4.28 -2.20 -11.48
C LYS A 582 5.43 -2.75 -12.33
N LEU A 583 6.12 -1.92 -13.12
CA LEU A 583 7.27 -2.40 -13.92
C LEU A 583 8.43 -2.83 -13.02
N ARG A 584 8.61 -2.15 -11.88
CA ARG A 584 9.58 -2.56 -10.85
C ARG A 584 9.19 -3.93 -10.28
N GLN A 585 7.95 -4.08 -9.87
CA GLN A 585 7.40 -5.33 -9.32
C GLN A 585 7.50 -6.50 -10.31
N LEU A 586 7.08 -6.32 -11.57
CA LEU A 586 7.23 -7.36 -12.60
C LEU A 586 8.70 -7.70 -12.87
N ARG A 587 9.58 -6.70 -12.90
CA ARG A 587 11.02 -6.94 -13.06
C ARG A 587 11.58 -7.72 -11.88
N GLU A 588 11.14 -7.45 -10.66
CA GLU A 588 11.52 -8.19 -9.47
C GLU A 588 10.99 -9.62 -9.51
N GLY A 589 9.70 -9.84 -9.82
CA GLY A 589 9.13 -11.18 -9.96
C GLY A 589 9.80 -12.00 -11.08
N PHE A 590 10.11 -11.40 -12.23
CA PHE A 590 10.89 -12.07 -13.27
C PHE A 590 12.33 -12.36 -12.84
N ALA A 591 12.94 -11.47 -12.05
CA ALA A 591 14.27 -11.70 -11.50
C ALA A 591 14.28 -12.88 -10.52
N SER A 592 13.26 -12.99 -9.67
CA SER A 592 13.07 -14.11 -8.75
C SER A 592 12.81 -15.44 -9.46
N LEU A 593 12.15 -15.41 -10.61
CA LEU A 593 12.08 -16.58 -11.50
C LEU A 593 13.38 -16.85 -12.28
N GLY A 594 14.41 -16.01 -12.19
CA GLY A 594 15.63 -16.14 -13.00
C GLY A 594 15.48 -15.76 -14.49
N LEU A 595 14.36 -15.13 -14.86
CA LEU A 595 13.99 -14.78 -16.25
C LEU A 595 14.53 -13.41 -16.71
N ASN A 596 15.51 -12.84 -16.00
CA ASN A 596 16.13 -11.54 -16.36
C ASN A 596 16.69 -11.51 -17.78
N ARG A 597 17.25 -12.65 -18.25
CA ARG A 597 17.82 -12.78 -19.59
C ARG A 597 16.77 -12.95 -20.70
N SER A 598 15.54 -13.28 -20.33
CA SER A 598 14.41 -13.50 -21.26
C SER A 598 13.80 -12.20 -21.78
N ASN A 599 14.17 -11.04 -21.21
CA ASN A 599 13.74 -9.69 -21.61
C ASN A 599 12.22 -9.56 -21.87
N LEU A 600 11.39 -10.17 -21.00
CA LEU A 600 9.93 -10.29 -21.20
C LEU A 600 9.20 -8.95 -21.27
N LEU A 601 9.80 -7.87 -20.75
CA LEU A 601 9.27 -6.51 -20.85
C LEU A 601 9.33 -5.94 -22.27
N ASN A 602 10.18 -6.47 -23.14
CA ASN A 602 10.12 -6.18 -24.57
C ASN A 602 9.09 -7.09 -25.21
N HIS A 603 7.84 -6.64 -25.28
CA HIS A 603 6.72 -7.39 -25.88
C HIS A 603 6.69 -7.28 -27.41
N GLY A 604 7.58 -6.50 -28.02
CA GLY A 604 7.74 -6.40 -29.48
C GLY A 604 6.69 -5.55 -30.20
N THR A 605 5.68 -5.03 -29.50
CA THR A 605 4.62 -4.19 -30.09
C THR A 605 5.09 -2.75 -30.20
N ARG A 606 5.59 -2.38 -31.38
CA ARG A 606 5.95 -0.98 -31.69
C ARG A 606 4.72 -0.12 -31.83
N ARG A 607 4.80 1.13 -31.38
CA ARG A 607 3.74 2.15 -31.50
C ARG A 607 4.32 3.39 -32.17
N ILE A 608 3.52 4.04 -33.02
CA ILE A 608 3.89 5.34 -33.57
C ILE A 608 3.84 6.37 -32.45
N VAL A 609 4.84 7.21 -32.34
CA VAL A 609 4.93 8.32 -31.38
C VAL A 609 4.55 9.60 -32.10
N TYR A 610 3.63 10.37 -31.51
CA TYR A 610 3.22 11.67 -32.02
C TYR A 610 3.60 12.78 -31.04
N GLY A 611 3.97 13.93 -31.61
CA GLY A 611 4.22 15.18 -30.89
C GLY A 611 3.25 16.26 -31.36
N ILE A 612 2.91 17.16 -30.44
CA ILE A 612 2.05 18.29 -30.70
C ILE A 612 2.64 19.50 -29.97
N ASP A 613 3.13 20.45 -30.74
CA ASP A 613 3.56 21.74 -30.23
C ASP A 613 2.36 22.67 -30.04
N LEU A 614 2.04 23.01 -28.78
CA LEU A 614 1.03 24.02 -28.45
C LEU A 614 1.62 25.44 -28.43
N ALA A 615 2.95 25.56 -28.36
CA ALA A 615 3.68 26.80 -28.45
C ALA A 615 4.62 26.82 -29.67
N GLU A 616 4.95 28.00 -30.17
CA GLU A 616 5.90 28.17 -31.29
C GLU A 616 7.34 27.91 -30.84
N ASN A 617 7.64 28.25 -29.59
CA ASN A 617 8.95 28.13 -28.98
C ASN A 617 9.09 26.93 -28.04
N SER A 618 8.30 25.86 -28.24
CA SER A 618 8.32 24.66 -27.37
C SER A 618 9.73 24.09 -27.17
N THR A 619 10.50 23.86 -28.24
CA THR A 619 11.88 23.36 -28.16
C THR A 619 12.76 24.27 -27.30
N ARG A 620 12.71 25.59 -27.55
CA ARG A 620 13.53 26.57 -26.82
C ARG A 620 13.20 26.57 -25.33
N LEU A 621 11.92 26.56 -25.00
CA LEU A 621 11.44 26.51 -23.61
C LEU A 621 11.82 25.19 -22.92
N LEU A 622 11.65 24.05 -23.59
CA LEU A 622 11.96 22.73 -23.02
C LEU A 622 13.47 22.46 -22.89
N LEU A 623 14.31 23.25 -23.55
CA LEU A 623 15.76 23.33 -23.35
C LEU A 623 16.17 24.39 -22.31
N GLY A 624 15.22 25.16 -21.78
CA GLY A 624 15.45 26.22 -20.79
C GLY A 624 16.07 27.49 -21.36
N VAL A 625 15.98 27.70 -22.66
CA VAL A 625 16.48 28.92 -23.33
C VAL A 625 15.48 30.07 -23.17
N ASP A 626 14.19 29.79 -23.35
CA ASP A 626 13.12 30.77 -23.14
C ASP A 626 12.37 30.46 -21.83
N ASP A 627 11.99 31.50 -21.09
CA ASP A 627 11.30 31.37 -19.79
C ASP A 627 9.77 31.30 -19.91
N ALA A 628 9.20 31.72 -21.04
CA ALA A 628 7.74 31.83 -21.24
C ALA A 628 7.28 31.28 -22.60
N PRO A 629 6.08 30.66 -22.66
CA PRO A 629 5.56 30.08 -23.89
C PRO A 629 4.88 31.11 -24.79
N HIS A 630 5.10 30.99 -26.10
CA HIS A 630 4.34 31.70 -27.14
C HIS A 630 3.30 30.75 -27.74
N PHE A 631 2.09 30.73 -27.18
CA PHE A 631 1.06 29.76 -27.59
C PHE A 631 0.55 30.01 -29.02
N ARG A 632 0.45 28.94 -29.82
CA ARG A 632 0.01 29.00 -31.23
C ARG A 632 -1.45 29.39 -31.38
N ILE A 633 -2.29 29.05 -30.42
CA ILE A 633 -3.72 29.42 -30.38
C ILE A 633 -3.94 30.30 -29.15
N PRO A 634 -4.22 31.61 -29.33
CA PRO A 634 -4.52 32.51 -28.22
C PRO A 634 -5.77 32.07 -27.44
N ASP A 635 -5.84 32.46 -26.16
CA ASP A 635 -7.00 32.18 -25.32
C ASP A 635 -8.10 33.23 -25.53
N VAL A 636 -8.85 33.06 -26.61
CA VAL A 636 -9.94 33.94 -27.01
C VAL A 636 -11.31 33.25 -26.88
N PRO A 637 -12.38 33.98 -26.54
CA PRO A 637 -13.74 33.42 -26.53
C PRO A 637 -14.11 32.79 -27.87
N GLY A 638 -14.85 31.68 -27.84
CA GLY A 638 -15.33 31.00 -29.06
C GLY A 638 -14.31 30.07 -29.74
N ALA A 639 -13.11 29.90 -29.18
CA ALA A 639 -12.06 29.07 -29.80
C ALA A 639 -12.48 27.59 -29.92
N GLU A 640 -13.15 27.04 -28.91
CA GLU A 640 -13.64 25.66 -28.94
C GLU A 640 -14.69 25.47 -30.03
N GLU A 641 -15.67 26.37 -30.13
CA GLU A 641 -16.73 26.35 -31.14
C GLU A 641 -16.13 26.39 -32.55
N ARG A 642 -15.13 27.24 -32.79
CA ARG A 642 -14.42 27.32 -34.09
C ARG A 642 -13.68 26.03 -34.43
N ILE A 643 -13.05 25.38 -33.43
CA ILE A 643 -12.41 24.07 -33.61
C ILE A 643 -13.46 23.00 -33.98
N VAL A 644 -14.62 23.03 -33.32
CA VAL A 644 -15.73 22.12 -33.61
C VAL A 644 -16.31 22.38 -35.01
N ASP A 645 -16.48 23.64 -35.42
CA ASP A 645 -16.90 24.02 -36.77
C ASP A 645 -15.94 23.52 -37.84
N PHE A 646 -14.63 23.67 -37.59
CA PHE A 646 -13.61 23.11 -38.47
C PHE A 646 -13.76 21.59 -38.61
N TRP A 647 -13.95 20.86 -37.50
CA TRP A 647 -14.21 19.42 -37.57
C TRP A 647 -15.49 19.09 -38.35
N ARG A 648 -16.59 19.83 -38.13
CA ARG A 648 -17.86 19.64 -38.84
C ARG A 648 -17.67 19.77 -40.35
N ARG A 649 -17.08 20.89 -40.81
CA ARG A 649 -16.85 21.17 -42.23
C ARG A 649 -15.88 20.19 -42.86
N ARG A 650 -14.76 19.90 -42.17
CA ARG A 650 -13.65 19.13 -42.74
C ARG A 650 -13.88 17.62 -42.73
N TRP A 651 -14.45 17.10 -41.65
CA TRP A 651 -14.51 15.67 -41.36
C TRP A 651 -15.93 15.15 -41.36
N LEU A 652 -16.84 15.72 -40.57
CA LEU A 652 -18.22 15.22 -40.49
C LEU A 652 -18.94 15.34 -41.82
N SER A 653 -18.89 16.52 -42.46
CA SER A 653 -19.55 16.79 -43.73
C SER A 653 -19.07 15.84 -44.83
N ALA A 654 -17.75 15.66 -44.97
CA ALA A 654 -17.16 14.70 -45.92
C ALA A 654 -17.50 13.24 -45.58
N ARG A 655 -17.68 12.90 -44.30
CA ARG A 655 -17.98 11.54 -43.84
C ARG A 655 -19.38 11.07 -44.25
N LEU A 656 -20.34 11.99 -44.43
CA LEU A 656 -21.71 11.64 -44.83
C LEU A 656 -21.77 10.97 -46.21
N SER A 657 -20.82 11.27 -47.10
CA SER A 657 -20.72 10.62 -48.42
C SER A 657 -20.31 9.15 -48.35
N TYR A 658 -19.86 8.67 -47.18
CA TYR A 658 -19.53 7.27 -46.95
C TYR A 658 -20.71 6.54 -46.30
N GLY A 659 -21.62 6.06 -47.14
CA GLY A 659 -22.84 5.35 -46.73
C GLY A 659 -22.66 4.27 -45.65
N PRO A 660 -21.61 3.42 -45.69
CA PRO A 660 -21.40 2.41 -44.65
C PRO A 660 -21.19 2.99 -43.24
N ALA A 661 -20.67 4.22 -43.09
CA ALA A 661 -20.59 4.85 -41.78
C ALA A 661 -21.96 5.23 -41.24
N LEU A 662 -22.85 5.76 -42.09
CA LEU A 662 -24.21 6.13 -41.69
C LEU A 662 -25.02 4.89 -41.29
N THR A 663 -24.94 3.81 -42.07
CA THR A 663 -25.58 2.54 -41.73
C THR A 663 -25.02 1.95 -40.43
N ALA A 664 -23.70 2.04 -40.19
CA ALA A 664 -23.11 1.59 -38.94
C ALA A 664 -23.56 2.44 -37.73
N THR A 665 -23.65 3.77 -37.90
CA THR A 665 -24.26 4.68 -36.91
C THR A 665 -25.69 4.27 -36.60
N GLY A 666 -26.52 4.01 -37.60
CA GLY A 666 -27.91 3.55 -37.45
C GLY A 666 -28.07 2.21 -36.75
N ALA A 667 -27.07 1.34 -36.88
CA ALA A 667 -27.05 0.01 -36.28
C ALA A 667 -26.76 0.04 -34.77
N SER A 668 -26.22 1.15 -34.24
CA SER A 668 -25.96 1.35 -32.82
C SER A 668 -27.24 1.75 -32.07
N SER A 669 -27.35 1.30 -30.82
CA SER A 669 -28.41 1.72 -29.90
C SER A 669 -27.89 1.70 -28.47
N PRO A 670 -28.49 2.46 -27.54
CA PRO A 670 -28.06 2.48 -26.14
C PRO A 670 -27.95 1.08 -25.50
N ILE A 671 -28.80 0.14 -25.92
CA ILE A 671 -28.78 -1.24 -25.42
C ILE A 671 -27.67 -2.07 -26.09
N ARG A 672 -27.44 -1.89 -27.40
CA ARG A 672 -26.41 -2.64 -28.14
C ARG A 672 -25.00 -2.25 -27.71
N GLU A 673 -24.79 -1.00 -27.34
CA GLU A 673 -23.49 -0.44 -26.96
C GLU A 673 -23.16 -0.61 -25.47
N ARG A 674 -23.97 -1.37 -24.71
CA ARG A 674 -23.70 -1.68 -23.30
C ARG A 674 -22.37 -2.43 -23.13
N VAL A 675 -21.53 -1.92 -22.23
CA VAL A 675 -20.27 -2.57 -21.83
C VAL A 675 -20.53 -3.95 -21.24
N SER A 676 -21.66 -4.19 -20.57
CA SER A 676 -21.98 -5.51 -20.01
C SER A 676 -21.97 -6.64 -21.04
N ARG A 677 -22.15 -6.33 -22.33
CA ARG A 677 -22.13 -7.29 -23.44
C ARG A 677 -20.72 -7.71 -23.86
N LEU A 678 -19.70 -6.98 -23.41
CA LEU A 678 -18.28 -7.28 -23.65
C LEU A 678 -17.70 -8.19 -22.56
N ILE A 679 -18.45 -8.47 -21.49
CA ILE A 679 -18.00 -9.33 -20.40
C ILE A 679 -17.95 -10.78 -20.94
N PRO A 680 -16.78 -11.45 -20.90
CA PRO A 680 -16.65 -12.80 -21.43
C PRO A 680 -17.45 -13.82 -20.60
N ASP A 681 -18.05 -14.81 -21.26
CA ASP A 681 -18.68 -15.96 -20.62
C ASP A 681 -17.59 -16.86 -20.02
N ARG A 682 -17.51 -16.96 -18.69
CA ARG A 682 -16.50 -17.79 -18.02
C ARG A 682 -16.85 -19.27 -18.16
N ALA A 683 -15.98 -20.05 -18.79
CA ALA A 683 -15.91 -21.50 -18.59
C ALA A 683 -15.42 -21.76 -17.15
N ALA A 684 -16.15 -22.58 -16.39
CA ALA A 684 -15.79 -22.98 -15.03
C ALA A 684 -14.45 -23.74 -15.03
N THR A 685 -13.34 -23.02 -14.92
CA THR A 685 -12.01 -23.59 -14.70
C THR A 685 -11.67 -23.36 -13.24
N ALA A 686 -11.45 -24.46 -12.52
CA ALA A 686 -11.02 -24.47 -11.12
C ALA A 686 -9.79 -23.58 -10.98
N GLN A 687 -9.95 -22.45 -10.29
CA GLN A 687 -8.87 -21.53 -10.02
C GLN A 687 -8.01 -22.14 -8.91
N PRO A 688 -6.67 -22.21 -9.06
CA PRO A 688 -5.81 -22.44 -7.90
C PRO A 688 -6.03 -21.28 -6.92
N ASP A 689 -6.04 -21.62 -5.63
CA ASP A 689 -6.42 -20.78 -4.48
C ASP A 689 -5.49 -19.56 -4.23
N LEU A 690 -4.69 -19.17 -5.24
CA LEU A 690 -3.74 -18.07 -5.22
C LEU A 690 -4.43 -16.69 -5.20
N LEU A 691 -5.61 -16.58 -5.81
CA LEU A 691 -6.40 -15.35 -5.72
C LEU A 691 -6.94 -15.13 -4.31
N ASN A 692 -7.16 -16.17 -3.50
CA ASN A 692 -7.56 -16.01 -2.09
C ASN A 692 -6.40 -15.56 -1.18
N LEU A 693 -5.14 -15.74 -1.58
CA LEU A 693 -3.98 -15.18 -0.88
C LEU A 693 -3.83 -13.67 -1.12
N ALA A 694 -4.16 -13.18 -2.32
CA ALA A 694 -4.06 -11.76 -2.69
C ALA A 694 -5.37 -10.95 -2.53
N GLN A 695 -6.55 -11.60 -2.54
CA GLN A 695 -7.87 -10.93 -2.50
C GLN A 695 -8.45 -10.75 -1.10
N ARG A 696 -7.75 -11.14 -0.03
CA ARG A 696 -8.19 -10.87 1.34
C ARG A 696 -8.38 -9.37 1.64
N GLU A 697 -7.80 -8.47 0.84
CA GLU A 697 -7.87 -7.02 1.07
C GLU A 697 -8.83 -6.22 0.16
N ALA A 698 -9.50 -6.82 -0.84
CA ALA A 698 -10.05 -6.00 -1.95
C ALA A 698 -11.54 -6.17 -2.34
N HIS A 699 -12.34 -7.05 -1.74
CA HIS A 699 -13.71 -7.30 -2.21
C HIS A 699 -14.79 -7.12 -1.13
N SER A 700 -15.36 -5.92 -1.08
CA SER A 700 -16.66 -5.64 -0.48
C SER A 700 -17.48 -4.72 -1.38
N MET A 701 -18.78 -4.74 -1.15
CA MET A 701 -19.88 -4.11 -1.86
C MET A 701 -20.37 -4.86 -3.11
N ALA A 702 -21.54 -5.50 -2.99
CA ALA A 702 -22.65 -5.47 -3.97
C ALA A 702 -24.02 -5.87 -3.41
N SER A 703 -24.98 -4.96 -3.59
CA SER A 703 -26.41 -4.88 -3.25
C SER A 703 -27.23 -6.17 -3.09
N VAL A 704 -27.97 -6.22 -1.98
CA VAL A 704 -29.40 -6.58 -1.87
C VAL A 704 -30.01 -5.58 -0.88
N GLU A 705 -31.30 -5.22 -1.01
CA GLU A 705 -32.05 -4.52 0.05
C GLU A 705 -32.08 -5.42 1.28
N GLU A 706 -31.04 -5.31 2.10
CA GLU A 706 -30.92 -5.97 3.37
C GLU A 706 -31.56 -5.08 4.43
N ASP A 707 -32.14 -5.72 5.45
CA ASP A 707 -32.57 -5.06 6.67
C ASP A 707 -31.46 -4.11 7.17
N GLU A 708 -31.77 -2.81 7.20
CA GLU A 708 -30.80 -1.77 7.54
C GLU A 708 -30.14 -2.02 8.90
N LYS A 709 -30.84 -2.63 9.86
CA LYS A 709 -30.31 -2.96 11.19
C LYS A 709 -29.28 -4.09 11.15
N LEU A 710 -29.63 -5.19 10.48
CA LEU A 710 -28.74 -6.34 10.32
C LEU A 710 -27.52 -5.99 9.46
N THR A 711 -27.73 -5.21 8.41
CA THR A 711 -26.66 -4.68 7.56
C THR A 711 -25.68 -3.84 8.38
N PHE A 712 -26.20 -2.95 9.22
CA PHE A 712 -25.41 -2.06 10.06
C PHE A 712 -24.50 -2.84 11.04
N ILE A 713 -25.03 -3.83 11.77
CA ILE A 713 -24.17 -4.63 12.67
C ILE A 713 -23.18 -5.47 11.87
N ARG A 714 -23.61 -6.11 10.78
CA ARG A 714 -22.74 -6.96 9.96
C ARG A 714 -21.56 -6.17 9.39
N GLN A 715 -21.76 -4.90 9.02
CA GLN A 715 -20.72 -4.05 8.47
C GLN A 715 -19.69 -3.58 9.50
N LEU A 716 -19.89 -3.82 10.80
CA LEU A 716 -18.89 -3.49 11.85
C LEU A 716 -17.54 -4.20 11.63
N TYR A 717 -17.53 -5.37 10.98
CA TYR A 717 -16.31 -6.15 10.72
C TYR A 717 -15.50 -5.70 9.48
N ARG A 718 -16.05 -4.87 8.58
CA ARG A 718 -15.40 -4.49 7.30
C ARG A 718 -15.24 -2.98 7.08
N ASP A 719 -15.15 -2.20 8.16
CA ASP A 719 -14.78 -0.78 8.15
C ASP A 719 -15.67 0.18 7.32
N GLU A 720 -16.85 -0.25 6.85
CA GLU A 720 -17.62 0.51 5.84
C GLU A 720 -18.64 1.53 6.39
N SER A 721 -19.04 1.53 7.67
CA SER A 721 -20.23 2.36 8.02
C SER A 721 -20.46 2.80 9.47
N ALA A 722 -19.84 2.22 10.49
CA ALA A 722 -20.32 2.42 11.86
C ALA A 722 -20.09 3.82 12.47
N TYR A 723 -19.16 4.60 11.93
CA TYR A 723 -18.81 5.92 12.48
C TYR A 723 -18.58 6.99 11.40
N SER A 724 -19.12 6.80 10.19
CA SER A 724 -19.16 7.89 9.20
C SER A 724 -20.08 9.01 9.69
N ASP A 725 -19.82 10.25 9.29
CA ASP A 725 -20.66 11.42 9.59
C ASP A 725 -22.09 11.35 9.01
N HIS A 726 -22.51 10.19 8.49
CA HIS A 726 -23.81 9.94 7.86
C HIS A 726 -24.72 8.96 8.65
N VAL A 727 -24.28 8.46 9.81
CA VAL A 727 -25.14 7.59 10.66
C VAL A 727 -26.12 8.44 11.49
N ARG A 728 -27.43 8.15 11.38
CA ARG A 728 -28.48 8.85 12.16
C ARG A 728 -28.22 8.73 13.67
N ILE A 729 -28.38 9.82 14.42
CA ILE A 729 -28.15 9.87 15.89
C ILE A 729 -28.96 8.80 16.64
N GLY A 730 -30.17 8.48 16.20
CA GLY A 730 -30.97 7.39 16.77
C GLY A 730 -30.25 6.03 16.72
N ARG A 731 -29.60 5.71 15.59
CA ARG A 731 -28.84 4.45 15.40
C ARG A 731 -27.56 4.42 16.24
N LEU A 732 -26.92 5.57 16.42
CA LEU A 732 -25.76 5.70 17.33
C LEU A 732 -26.17 5.50 18.80
N ARG A 733 -27.32 6.02 19.22
CA ARG A 733 -27.87 5.76 20.56
C ARG A 733 -28.19 4.28 20.76
N GLU A 734 -28.69 3.61 19.72
CA GLU A 734 -28.99 2.18 19.74
C GLU A 734 -27.72 1.32 19.82
N LEU A 735 -26.56 1.74 19.29
CA LEU A 735 -25.27 1.02 19.41
C LEU A 735 -24.50 1.35 20.70
N ASN A 736 -24.88 2.41 21.41
CA ASN A 736 -24.11 2.89 22.55
C ASN A 736 -23.96 1.83 23.66
N VAL A 737 -22.71 1.46 23.93
CA VAL A 737 -22.34 0.62 25.07
C VAL A 737 -22.06 1.54 26.25
N ARG A 738 -22.96 1.56 27.22
CA ARG A 738 -22.83 2.43 28.41
C ARG A 738 -21.53 2.11 29.15
N THR A 739 -20.72 3.14 29.38
CA THR A 739 -19.50 3.08 30.19
C THR A 739 -19.61 4.03 31.38
N ASN A 740 -18.74 3.89 32.38
CA ASN A 740 -18.72 4.80 33.52
C ASN A 740 -18.16 6.19 33.17
N ILE A 741 -17.63 6.37 31.95
CA ILE A 741 -17.13 7.66 31.45
C ILE A 741 -18.24 8.71 31.50
N ASP A 742 -19.45 8.34 31.06
CA ASP A 742 -20.61 9.22 31.03
C ASP A 742 -20.93 9.78 32.43
N GLU A 743 -20.84 8.95 33.47
CA GLU A 743 -21.09 9.36 34.85
C GLU A 743 -19.97 10.25 35.39
N VAL A 744 -18.71 9.96 35.06
CA VAL A 744 -17.56 10.77 35.45
C VAL A 744 -17.63 12.16 34.83
N VAL A 745 -17.92 12.26 33.52
CA VAL A 745 -18.11 13.53 32.83
C VAL A 745 -19.27 14.32 33.46
N ARG A 746 -20.40 13.67 33.73
CA ARG A 746 -21.54 14.31 34.43
C ARG A 746 -21.16 14.84 35.80
N LYS A 747 -20.39 14.10 36.60
CA LYS A 747 -19.92 14.53 37.93
C LYS A 747 -19.03 15.77 37.83
N ILE A 748 -18.11 15.81 36.88
CA ILE A 748 -17.19 16.95 36.69
C ILE A 748 -17.96 18.20 36.25
N VAL A 749 -18.82 18.05 35.24
CA VAL A 749 -19.59 19.17 34.66
C VAL A 749 -20.60 19.74 35.67
N ARG A 750 -21.28 18.89 36.47
CA ARG A 750 -22.18 19.34 37.56
C ARG A 750 -21.44 20.09 38.67
N ALA A 751 -20.15 19.83 38.87
CA ALA A 751 -19.31 20.57 39.81
C ALA A 751 -18.75 21.88 39.21
N GLY A 752 -19.16 22.27 37.99
CA GLY A 752 -18.63 23.45 37.30
C GLY A 752 -17.28 23.23 36.61
N GLY A 753 -16.78 22.00 36.55
CA GLY A 753 -15.47 21.67 35.99
C GLY A 753 -15.46 21.51 34.47
N SER A 754 -14.27 21.66 33.86
CA SER A 754 -14.05 21.45 32.43
C SER A 754 -13.52 20.04 32.13
N VAL A 755 -13.83 19.48 30.97
CA VAL A 755 -13.44 18.12 30.55
C VAL A 755 -12.75 18.15 29.19
N VAL A 756 -11.56 17.57 29.12
CA VAL A 756 -10.83 17.34 27.85
C VAL A 756 -10.84 15.85 27.57
N ILE A 757 -11.51 15.42 26.50
CA ILE A 757 -11.52 14.03 26.05
C ILE A 757 -10.50 13.87 24.93
N THR A 758 -9.44 13.10 25.19
CA THR A 758 -8.35 12.81 24.24
C THR A 758 -8.19 11.31 23.97
N GLY A 759 -7.31 10.95 23.04
CA GLY A 759 -7.08 9.58 22.57
C GLY A 759 -6.86 9.49 21.05
N ASN A 760 -6.75 8.28 20.53
CA ASN A 760 -6.50 7.98 19.11
C ASN A 760 -7.77 8.03 18.25
N ALA A 761 -7.60 8.04 16.92
CA ALA A 761 -8.71 7.89 16.00
C ALA A 761 -9.44 6.55 16.24
N GLY A 762 -10.76 6.59 16.35
CA GLY A 762 -11.57 5.38 16.61
C GLY A 762 -11.87 5.07 18.09
N ASP A 763 -11.27 5.79 19.05
CA ASP A 763 -11.52 5.55 20.50
C ASP A 763 -12.91 6.02 21.00
N GLY A 764 -13.64 6.76 20.17
CA GLY A 764 -15.01 7.20 20.47
C GLY A 764 -15.14 8.57 21.15
N LYS A 765 -14.13 9.44 21.09
CA LYS A 765 -14.14 10.78 21.74
C LYS A 765 -15.35 11.63 21.35
N THR A 766 -15.52 11.86 20.04
CA THR A 766 -16.64 12.61 19.44
C THR A 766 -17.99 11.96 19.78
N HIS A 767 -18.02 10.62 19.81
CA HIS A 767 -19.23 9.85 20.16
C HIS A 767 -19.66 10.08 21.61
N THR A 768 -18.72 10.03 22.57
CA THR A 768 -19.00 10.30 23.99
C THR A 768 -19.60 11.70 24.18
N ILE A 769 -19.04 12.73 23.54
CA ILE A 769 -19.57 14.10 23.65
C ILE A 769 -20.97 14.22 23.03
N ARG A 770 -21.20 13.64 21.85
CA ARG A 770 -22.52 13.67 21.18
C ARG A 770 -23.62 13.01 22.03
N LEU A 771 -23.30 11.95 22.78
CA LEU A 771 -24.26 11.28 23.66
C LEU A 771 -24.61 12.10 24.90
N LEU A 772 -23.66 12.88 25.41
CA LEU A 772 -23.83 13.72 26.59
C LEU A 772 -24.37 15.12 26.27
N GLU A 773 -24.68 15.43 25.01
CA GLU A 773 -25.06 16.78 24.57
C GLU A 773 -26.21 17.38 25.40
N ASN A 774 -27.24 16.60 25.73
CA ASN A 774 -28.36 17.06 26.56
C ASN A 774 -27.93 17.37 28.00
N ASP A 775 -27.08 16.53 28.58
CA ASP A 775 -26.55 16.72 29.94
C ASP A 775 -25.61 17.94 30.00
N LEU A 776 -24.78 18.10 28.97
CA LEU A 776 -23.87 19.25 28.82
C LEU A 776 -24.66 20.56 28.64
N LYS A 777 -25.73 20.55 27.84
CA LYS A 777 -26.66 21.68 27.67
C LYS A 777 -27.38 22.02 28.99
N ALA A 778 -27.86 21.02 29.72
CA ALA A 778 -28.52 21.22 31.02
C ALA A 778 -27.59 21.85 32.06
N ALA A 779 -26.28 21.61 31.96
CA ALA A 779 -25.26 22.22 32.80
C ALA A 779 -24.68 23.53 32.25
N ASN A 780 -25.27 24.09 31.18
CA ASN A 780 -24.79 25.30 30.49
C ASN A 780 -23.31 25.19 30.01
N ALA A 781 -22.87 23.99 29.64
CA ALA A 781 -21.49 23.76 29.22
C ALA A 781 -21.24 24.24 27.78
N ARG A 782 -20.08 24.87 27.52
CA ARG A 782 -19.59 25.16 26.17
C ARG A 782 -18.90 23.93 25.59
N VAL A 783 -19.31 23.48 24.41
CA VAL A 783 -18.90 22.18 23.84
C VAL A 783 -18.24 22.32 22.48
N ILE A 784 -17.10 21.64 22.30
CA ILE A 784 -16.43 21.44 21.00
C ILE A 784 -16.40 19.93 20.71
N VAL A 785 -17.26 19.50 19.78
CA VAL A 785 -17.49 18.08 19.47
C VAL A 785 -16.38 17.46 18.61
N ASP A 786 -15.76 18.27 17.76
CA ASP A 786 -14.57 17.91 16.98
C ASP A 786 -13.64 19.11 16.87
N ALA A 787 -12.49 19.02 17.52
CA ALA A 787 -11.48 20.07 17.48
C ALA A 787 -10.82 20.23 16.09
N SER A 788 -10.87 19.21 15.22
CA SER A 788 -10.26 19.27 13.88
C SER A 788 -10.99 20.21 12.93
N ALA A 789 -12.27 20.50 13.22
CA ALA A 789 -13.11 21.40 12.45
C ALA A 789 -13.00 22.87 12.88
N VAL A 790 -12.13 23.17 13.86
CA VAL A 790 -12.04 24.48 14.53
C VAL A 790 -10.56 24.84 14.71
N THR A 791 -10.21 26.11 14.51
CA THR A 791 -8.81 26.57 14.69
C THR A 791 -8.43 26.64 16.18
N HIS A 792 -7.12 26.57 16.48
CA HIS A 792 -6.62 26.68 17.86
C HIS A 792 -7.05 27.98 18.56
N ASP A 793 -7.02 29.12 17.86
CA ASP A 793 -7.45 30.41 18.42
C ASP A 793 -8.94 30.41 18.80
N GLN A 794 -9.79 29.81 17.97
CA GLN A 794 -11.22 29.68 18.26
C GLN A 794 -11.50 28.75 19.45
N ILE A 795 -10.70 27.70 19.64
CA ILE A 795 -10.80 26.82 20.81
C ILE A 795 -10.49 27.62 22.08
N ILE A 796 -9.38 28.37 22.10
CA ILE A 796 -8.99 29.19 23.25
C ILE A 796 -10.00 30.28 23.55
N ALA A 797 -10.52 30.98 22.54
CA ALA A 797 -11.54 32.01 22.73
C ALA A 797 -12.80 31.44 23.42
N LYS A 798 -13.34 30.32 22.92
CA LYS A 798 -14.51 29.65 23.52
C LYS A 798 -14.25 29.12 24.93
N TRP A 799 -13.05 28.59 25.18
CA TRP A 799 -12.69 28.10 26.50
C TRP A 799 -12.53 29.26 27.49
N THR A 800 -11.94 30.37 27.06
CA THR A 800 -11.79 31.58 27.88
C THR A 800 -13.16 32.17 28.24
N GLU A 801 -14.06 32.30 27.27
CA GLU A 801 -15.45 32.74 27.49
C GLU A 801 -16.18 31.83 28.51
N ALA A 802 -16.01 30.50 28.40
CA ALA A 802 -16.59 29.56 29.36
C ALA A 802 -16.04 29.80 30.78
N ARG A 803 -14.73 30.03 30.92
CA ARG A 803 -14.11 30.31 32.23
C ARG A 803 -14.56 31.64 32.81
N GLU A 804 -14.63 32.71 32.01
CA GLU A 804 -15.10 34.04 32.44
C GLU A 804 -16.57 34.02 32.89
N SER A 805 -17.41 33.19 32.24
CA SER A 805 -18.80 32.99 32.60
C SER A 805 -19.03 31.94 33.70
N ASN A 806 -17.95 31.39 34.28
CA ASN A 806 -17.97 30.30 35.26
C ASN A 806 -18.80 29.09 34.81
N ALA A 807 -18.79 28.83 33.49
CA ALA A 807 -19.49 27.76 32.82
C ALA A 807 -18.54 26.58 32.53
N PRO A 808 -19.02 25.32 32.61
CA PRO A 808 -18.22 24.15 32.22
C PRO A 808 -17.79 24.21 30.75
N PHE A 809 -16.64 23.63 30.41
CA PHE A 809 -16.17 23.47 29.03
C PHE A 809 -15.91 22.00 28.71
N CYS A 810 -16.29 21.52 27.53
CA CYS A 810 -16.03 20.14 27.11
C CYS A 810 -15.50 20.10 25.67
N ILE A 811 -14.38 19.41 25.45
CA ILE A 811 -13.74 19.30 24.12
C ILE A 811 -13.32 17.86 23.82
N ALA A 812 -13.55 17.41 22.59
CA ALA A 812 -12.95 16.21 22.02
C ALA A 812 -11.84 16.62 21.04
N ILE A 813 -10.62 16.21 21.34
CA ILE A 813 -9.41 16.58 20.60
C ILE A 813 -8.44 15.41 20.59
N ASN A 814 -7.68 15.20 19.52
CA ASN A 814 -6.63 14.16 19.48
C ASN A 814 -5.41 14.63 20.30
N GLU A 815 -4.62 13.69 20.81
CA GLU A 815 -3.48 14.01 21.69
C GLU A 815 -2.42 14.91 21.01
N GLY A 816 -2.05 14.62 19.76
CA GLY A 816 -1.10 15.46 19.00
C GLY A 816 -1.55 16.93 18.88
N PRO A 817 -2.74 17.21 18.31
CA PRO A 817 -3.32 18.56 18.28
C PRO A 817 -3.49 19.20 19.66
N LEU A 818 -3.80 18.43 20.71
CA LEU A 818 -3.88 18.95 22.07
C LEU A 818 -2.51 19.42 22.60
N ILE A 819 -1.45 18.64 22.38
CA ILE A 819 -0.08 19.03 22.74
C ILE A 819 0.35 20.26 21.95
N GLU A 820 -0.01 20.33 20.66
CA GLU A 820 0.28 21.50 19.83
C GLU A 820 -0.47 22.76 20.30
N LEU A 821 -1.76 22.63 20.64
CA LEU A 821 -2.56 23.69 21.24
C LEU A 821 -1.92 24.21 22.54
N ILE A 822 -1.52 23.30 23.43
CA ILE A 822 -0.81 23.64 24.67
C ILE A 822 0.48 24.39 24.35
N ARG A 823 1.31 23.91 23.43
CA ARG A 823 2.60 24.52 23.08
C ARG A 823 2.46 25.91 22.46
N GLN A 824 1.48 26.11 21.58
CA GLN A 824 1.29 27.38 20.87
C GLN A 824 0.61 28.46 21.73
N GLN A 825 -0.29 28.05 22.65
CA GLN A 825 -1.19 28.98 23.35
C GLN A 825 -0.91 29.09 24.85
N SER A 826 0.11 28.41 25.40
CA SER A 826 0.42 28.41 26.84
C SER A 826 0.70 29.83 27.40
N TYR A 827 1.21 30.75 26.58
CA TYR A 827 1.41 32.15 26.98
C TYR A 827 0.09 32.91 27.19
N ARG A 828 -0.92 32.67 26.34
CA ARG A 828 -2.24 33.34 26.39
C ARG A 828 -3.21 32.65 27.34
N ALA A 829 -3.04 31.35 27.56
CA ALA A 829 -3.88 30.53 28.43
C ALA A 829 -3.02 29.71 29.42
N PRO A 830 -2.52 30.34 30.52
CA PRO A 830 -1.61 29.68 31.46
C PRO A 830 -2.20 28.43 32.14
N TRP A 831 -3.52 28.33 32.26
CA TRP A 831 -4.21 27.17 32.82
C TRP A 831 -4.07 25.90 31.98
N LEU A 832 -3.62 25.98 30.72
CA LEU A 832 -3.26 24.81 29.92
C LEU A 832 -2.06 24.05 30.50
N ALA A 833 -1.26 24.67 31.37
CA ALA A 833 -0.22 23.98 32.11
C ALA A 833 -0.80 22.86 33.00
N GLU A 834 -1.99 23.06 33.58
CA GLU A 834 -2.70 22.03 34.38
C GLU A 834 -3.07 20.82 33.50
N VAL A 835 -3.50 21.07 32.25
CA VAL A 835 -3.83 20.02 31.28
C VAL A 835 -2.57 19.25 30.89
N HIS A 836 -1.45 19.95 30.66
CA HIS A 836 -0.17 19.33 30.35
C HIS A 836 0.37 18.48 31.50
N GLU A 837 0.29 18.97 32.74
CA GLU A 837 0.70 18.22 33.93
C GLU A 837 -0.15 16.95 34.12
N GLN A 838 -1.46 17.05 33.89
CA GLN A 838 -2.34 15.88 33.92
C GLN A 838 -1.96 14.85 32.87
N LEU A 839 -1.68 15.27 31.62
CA LEU A 839 -1.22 14.37 30.56
C LEU A 839 0.05 13.59 30.99
N LEU A 840 1.02 14.27 31.60
CA LEU A 840 2.27 13.66 32.08
C LEU A 840 2.08 12.75 33.30
N THR A 841 1.00 12.91 34.06
CA THR A 841 0.71 12.15 35.29
C THR A 841 -0.50 11.22 35.16
N THR A 842 -0.98 11.01 33.94
CA THR A 842 -2.16 10.16 33.65
C THR A 842 -1.96 8.71 34.10
N VAL A 843 -0.72 8.21 33.98
CA VAL A 843 -0.27 6.91 34.46
C VAL A 843 0.86 7.11 35.46
N THR A 844 0.65 6.65 36.69
CA THR A 844 1.68 6.57 37.73
C THR A 844 2.04 5.10 37.97
N TYR A 845 3.11 4.84 38.70
CA TYR A 845 3.55 3.49 39.03
C TYR A 845 3.56 3.30 40.54
N VAL A 846 2.86 2.27 41.01
CA VAL A 846 2.73 1.93 42.44
C VAL A 846 3.27 0.52 42.68
N GLN A 847 3.69 0.21 43.90
CA GLN A 847 4.10 -1.16 44.22
C GLN A 847 2.93 -2.12 44.00
N VAL A 848 3.23 -3.34 43.54
CA VAL A 848 2.20 -4.35 43.23
C VAL A 848 1.27 -4.58 44.42
N ASP A 849 1.81 -4.58 45.65
CA ASP A 849 1.07 -4.88 46.88
C ASP A 849 0.36 -3.65 47.48
N GLN A 850 0.56 -2.45 46.91
CA GLN A 850 -0.02 -1.23 47.43
C GLN A 850 -1.54 -1.19 47.18
N LEU A 851 -2.31 -1.05 48.27
CA LEU A 851 -3.74 -0.81 48.25
C LEU A 851 -4.03 0.65 47.85
N VAL A 852 -5.07 0.84 47.05
CA VAL A 852 -5.35 2.13 46.40
C VAL A 852 -6.83 2.46 46.56
N GLU A 853 -7.13 3.66 47.06
CA GLU A 853 -8.50 4.13 47.16
C GLU A 853 -9.11 4.39 45.77
N GLN A 854 -10.36 3.95 45.59
CA GLN A 854 -11.10 4.05 44.33
C GLN A 854 -12.01 5.29 44.23
N ARG A 855 -11.98 6.19 45.21
CA ARG A 855 -12.90 7.35 45.22
C ARG A 855 -12.32 8.51 44.40
N PHE A 856 -13.18 9.11 43.57
CA PHE A 856 -12.89 10.37 42.86
C PHE A 856 -14.00 11.37 43.14
N THR A 857 -13.61 12.55 43.64
CA THR A 857 -14.50 13.69 43.85
C THR A 857 -13.92 14.89 43.08
N PRO A 858 -14.62 15.42 42.06
CA PRO A 858 -14.12 16.54 41.28
C PRO A 858 -14.08 17.81 42.13
N LYS A 859 -12.97 18.56 42.03
CA LYS A 859 -12.87 19.90 42.64
C LYS A 859 -13.70 20.89 41.81
N PRO A 860 -14.44 21.82 42.43
CA PRO A 860 -15.20 22.83 41.70
C PRO A 860 -14.32 23.63 40.74
N GLY A 861 -14.76 23.80 39.48
CA GLY A 861 -14.05 24.58 38.46
C GLY A 861 -12.76 23.95 37.89
N ALA A 862 -12.36 22.74 38.33
CA ALA A 862 -11.14 22.09 37.86
C ALA A 862 -11.28 21.57 36.41
N THR A 863 -10.17 21.50 35.69
CA THR A 863 -10.12 20.85 34.38
C THR A 863 -9.69 19.39 34.57
N VAL A 864 -10.35 18.44 33.90
CA VAL A 864 -9.99 17.01 33.99
C VAL A 864 -9.77 16.44 32.60
N VAL A 865 -8.62 15.80 32.41
CA VAL A 865 -8.28 15.09 31.17
C VAL A 865 -8.73 13.63 31.24
N ILE A 866 -9.49 13.21 30.24
CA ILE A 866 -9.92 11.82 30.04
C ILE A 866 -9.26 11.32 28.75
N ASP A 867 -8.16 10.60 28.89
CA ASP A 867 -7.47 9.96 27.76
C ASP A 867 -8.04 8.55 27.49
N LEU A 868 -8.80 8.43 26.41
CA LEU A 868 -9.41 7.17 25.98
C LEU A 868 -8.39 6.17 25.42
N SER A 869 -7.18 6.59 25.04
CA SER A 869 -6.12 5.69 24.55
C SER A 869 -5.64 4.70 25.62
N LEU A 870 -5.85 5.05 26.90
CA LEU A 870 -5.52 4.24 28.06
C LEU A 870 -6.65 3.28 28.45
N ARG A 871 -7.80 3.32 27.76
CA ARG A 871 -8.91 2.40 28.02
C ARG A 871 -8.60 1.03 27.43
N ARG A 872 -8.51 0.00 28.28
CA ARG A 872 -8.47 -1.40 27.84
C ARG A 872 -9.84 -1.82 27.34
N THR A 873 -10.03 -1.81 26.02
CA THR A 873 -11.29 -2.21 25.39
C THR A 873 -11.66 -3.65 25.69
N LEU A 874 -10.66 -4.55 25.72
CA LEU A 874 -10.84 -5.98 26.00
C LEU A 874 -10.94 -6.29 27.51
N ALA A 875 -11.44 -5.35 28.31
CA ALA A 875 -11.76 -5.59 29.71
C ALA A 875 -13.08 -6.37 29.84
N ARG A 876 -13.13 -7.30 30.80
CA ARG A 876 -14.26 -8.20 31.04
C ARG A 876 -15.63 -7.51 31.03
N ASN A 877 -15.76 -6.43 31.80
CA ASN A 877 -17.00 -5.66 31.92
C ASN A 877 -17.45 -5.02 30.60
N LEU A 878 -16.52 -4.62 29.74
CA LEU A 878 -16.82 -3.94 28.49
C LEU A 878 -17.13 -4.94 27.38
N ILE A 879 -16.37 -6.03 27.27
CA ILE A 879 -16.65 -7.11 26.32
C ILE A 879 -18.02 -7.71 26.59
N GLU A 880 -18.35 -7.99 27.86
CA GLU A 880 -19.66 -8.52 28.23
C GLU A 880 -20.79 -7.62 27.73
N ARG A 881 -20.67 -6.30 27.95
CA ARG A 881 -21.65 -5.33 27.45
C ARG A 881 -21.67 -5.24 25.93
N ILE A 882 -20.53 -5.40 25.25
CA ILE A 882 -20.47 -5.43 23.77
C ILE A 882 -21.24 -6.65 23.25
N VAL A 883 -21.02 -7.84 23.83
CA VAL A 883 -21.72 -9.07 23.45
C VAL A 883 -23.22 -8.93 23.70
N ASP A 884 -23.63 -8.48 24.88
CA ASP A 884 -25.04 -8.24 25.19
C ASP A 884 -25.66 -7.24 24.21
N LYS A 885 -24.92 -6.19 23.83
CA LYS A 885 -25.43 -5.13 22.96
C LYS A 885 -25.57 -5.54 21.50
N LEU A 886 -24.65 -6.34 20.97
CA LEU A 886 -24.69 -6.83 19.59
C LEU A 886 -25.61 -8.06 19.41
N THR A 887 -25.99 -8.70 20.51
CA THR A 887 -26.96 -9.80 20.53
C THR A 887 -28.36 -9.37 20.96
N ASP A 888 -28.58 -8.08 21.27
CA ASP A 888 -29.87 -7.47 21.67
C ASP A 888 -30.97 -7.69 20.61
N ASP A 889 -32.20 -7.97 21.05
CA ASP A 889 -33.37 -8.24 20.19
C ASP A 889 -33.70 -7.07 19.25
N VAL A 890 -33.40 -5.82 19.65
CA VAL A 890 -33.65 -4.59 18.85
C VAL A 890 -33.04 -4.67 17.44
N TRP A 891 -31.96 -5.42 17.26
CA TRP A 891 -31.26 -5.56 16.00
C TRP A 891 -31.81 -6.65 15.07
N TYR A 892 -32.58 -7.58 15.62
CA TYR A 892 -33.02 -8.80 14.95
C TYR A 892 -34.55 -8.92 14.92
N GLU A 893 -35.28 -7.81 15.10
CA GLU A 893 -36.75 -7.78 15.10
C GLU A 893 -37.34 -8.48 13.86
N ASN A 894 -36.75 -8.28 12.68
CA ASN A 894 -37.20 -8.91 11.44
C ASN A 894 -36.79 -10.40 11.31
N CYS A 895 -35.93 -10.90 12.19
CA CYS A 895 -35.57 -12.33 12.23
C CYS A 895 -36.68 -13.19 12.86
N GLU A 896 -37.55 -12.63 13.69
CA GLU A 896 -38.65 -13.39 14.33
C GLU A 896 -39.64 -13.94 13.29
N THR A 897 -39.87 -13.21 12.21
CA THR A 897 -40.74 -13.63 11.09
C THR A 897 -39.97 -14.35 9.98
N CYS A 898 -38.69 -14.68 10.18
CA CYS A 898 -37.87 -15.29 9.15
C CYS A 898 -38.22 -16.77 8.95
N PRO A 899 -38.52 -17.23 7.72
CA PRO A 899 -38.90 -18.62 7.46
C PRO A 899 -37.76 -19.63 7.70
N HIS A 900 -36.51 -19.15 7.85
CA HIS A 900 -35.33 -19.98 8.04
C HIS A 900 -34.80 -19.96 9.48
N ILE A 901 -35.53 -19.41 10.45
CA ILE A 901 -35.05 -19.24 11.83
C ILE A 901 -34.54 -20.55 12.45
N ALA A 902 -35.22 -21.68 12.19
CA ALA A 902 -34.87 -22.99 12.71
C ALA A 902 -33.53 -23.55 12.22
N SER A 903 -33.05 -23.08 11.06
CA SER A 903 -31.79 -23.52 10.44
C SER A 903 -30.80 -22.38 10.23
N CYS A 904 -31.02 -21.22 10.87
CA CYS A 904 -30.23 -20.01 10.64
C CYS A 904 -28.97 -19.98 11.53
N PRO A 905 -27.76 -19.93 10.97
CA PRO A 905 -26.53 -19.82 11.76
C PRO A 905 -26.45 -18.55 12.61
N VAL A 906 -27.01 -17.43 12.13
CA VAL A 906 -27.05 -16.16 12.87
C VAL A 906 -27.88 -16.30 14.15
N HIS A 907 -29.06 -16.95 14.06
CA HIS A 907 -29.92 -17.20 15.21
C HIS A 907 -29.21 -18.10 16.23
N LEU A 908 -28.60 -19.19 15.75
CA LEU A 908 -27.83 -20.11 16.58
C LEU A 908 -26.66 -19.40 17.31
N ASN A 909 -25.80 -18.70 16.57
CA ASN A 909 -24.64 -18.00 17.13
C ASN A 909 -25.06 -16.97 18.18
N ARG A 910 -26.11 -16.20 17.88
CA ARG A 910 -26.67 -15.21 18.79
C ARG A 910 -27.20 -15.85 20.08
N THR A 911 -28.00 -16.91 19.97
CA THR A 911 -28.57 -17.62 21.12
C THR A 911 -27.47 -18.23 21.99
N MET A 912 -26.47 -18.84 21.36
CA MET A 912 -25.32 -19.39 22.07
C MET A 912 -24.50 -18.29 22.77
N LEU A 913 -24.20 -17.18 22.10
CA LEU A 913 -23.46 -16.05 22.70
C LEU A 913 -24.19 -15.36 23.87
N ARG A 914 -25.53 -15.49 23.97
CA ARG A 914 -26.33 -15.03 25.12
C ARG A 914 -26.32 -16.02 26.30
N THR A 915 -25.91 -17.26 26.08
CA THR A 915 -25.84 -18.28 27.13
C THR A 915 -24.68 -17.95 28.09
N GLU A 916 -24.94 -17.98 29.40
CA GLU A 916 -24.01 -17.51 30.43
C GLU A 916 -22.60 -18.10 30.30
N ARG A 917 -22.51 -19.41 30.05
CA ARG A 917 -21.22 -20.11 29.88
C ARG A 917 -20.46 -19.67 28.64
N VAL A 918 -21.10 -19.69 27.48
CA VAL A 918 -20.47 -19.31 26.20
C VAL A 918 -20.06 -17.84 26.21
N LYS A 919 -20.91 -16.97 26.78
CA LYS A 919 -20.58 -15.56 27.00
C LYS A 919 -19.34 -15.42 27.89
N ALA A 920 -19.32 -16.09 29.03
CA ALA A 920 -18.18 -16.05 29.96
C ALA A 920 -16.88 -16.55 29.30
N ARG A 921 -16.94 -17.59 28.45
CA ARG A 921 -15.79 -18.12 27.70
C ARG A 921 -15.33 -17.19 26.57
N THR A 922 -16.25 -16.52 25.90
CA THR A 922 -15.92 -15.51 24.89
C THR A 922 -15.24 -14.30 25.53
N VAL A 923 -15.74 -13.87 26.69
CA VAL A 923 -15.15 -12.79 27.47
C VAL A 923 -13.76 -13.18 28.00
N GLU A 924 -13.61 -14.39 28.55
CA GLU A 924 -12.31 -14.91 28.99
C GLU A 924 -11.29 -14.95 27.83
N LEU A 925 -11.71 -15.41 26.65
CA LEU A 925 -10.85 -15.51 25.47
C LEU A 925 -10.31 -14.13 25.04
N LEU A 926 -11.17 -13.12 24.96
CA LEU A 926 -10.80 -11.76 24.58
C LEU A 926 -10.01 -11.04 25.69
N GLU A 927 -10.31 -11.31 26.96
CA GLU A 927 -9.53 -10.82 28.10
C GLU A 927 -8.08 -11.34 28.04
N ARG A 928 -7.88 -12.64 27.71
CA ARG A 928 -6.54 -13.21 27.49
C ARG A 928 -5.78 -12.56 26.33
N VAL A 929 -6.47 -12.13 25.27
CA VAL A 929 -5.86 -11.36 24.18
C VAL A 929 -5.40 -9.99 24.69
N GLY A 930 -6.26 -9.28 25.44
CA GLY A 930 -5.91 -7.99 26.03
C GLY A 930 -4.74 -8.09 27.02
N GLU A 931 -4.67 -9.17 27.80
CA GLU A 931 -3.57 -9.47 28.70
C GLU A 931 -2.23 -9.58 27.97
N ARG A 932 -2.20 -10.02 26.71
CA ARG A 932 -0.96 -10.11 25.91
C ARG A 932 -0.39 -8.76 25.46
N GLY A 933 -1.06 -7.65 25.81
CA GLY A 933 -0.62 -6.30 25.51
C GLY A 933 -1.23 -5.70 24.25
N LEU A 934 -2.13 -6.42 23.56
CA LEU A 934 -2.86 -5.89 22.42
C LEU A 934 -3.77 -4.74 22.87
N ARG A 935 -3.57 -3.56 22.28
CA ARG A 935 -4.45 -2.39 22.48
C ARG A 935 -5.52 -2.35 21.39
N ALA A 936 -6.51 -3.24 21.48
CA ALA A 936 -7.64 -3.20 20.57
C ALA A 936 -8.49 -1.94 20.81
N THR A 937 -8.82 -1.25 19.73
CA THR A 937 -9.79 -0.16 19.69
C THR A 937 -11.21 -0.68 19.93
N PHE A 938 -12.11 0.24 20.29
CA PHE A 938 -13.53 -0.09 20.48
C PHE A 938 -14.16 -0.67 19.20
N ARG A 939 -13.71 -0.20 18.03
CA ARG A 939 -14.17 -0.68 16.72
C ARG A 939 -13.77 -2.13 16.46
N GLU A 940 -12.53 -2.50 16.74
CA GLU A 940 -12.04 -3.87 16.53
C GLU A 940 -12.78 -4.88 17.41
N ALA A 941 -13.09 -4.52 18.66
CA ALA A 941 -13.89 -5.37 19.55
C ALA A 941 -15.33 -5.56 19.03
N LEU A 942 -15.98 -4.49 18.54
CA LEU A 942 -17.29 -4.58 17.88
C LEU A 942 -17.23 -5.43 16.61
N GLY A 943 -16.20 -5.24 15.80
CA GLY A 943 -15.98 -6.00 14.57
C GLY A 943 -15.79 -7.49 14.85
N PHE A 944 -15.02 -7.86 15.87
CA PHE A 944 -14.80 -9.24 16.27
C PHE A 944 -16.11 -9.93 16.68
N VAL A 945 -16.91 -9.31 17.57
CA VAL A 945 -18.18 -9.90 18.00
C VAL A 945 -19.20 -9.96 16.86
N SER A 946 -19.21 -8.95 15.98
CA SER A 946 -20.00 -9.00 14.75
C SER A 946 -19.58 -10.17 13.85
N TYR A 947 -18.28 -10.44 13.72
CA TYR A 947 -17.79 -11.59 12.99
C TYR A 947 -18.20 -12.93 13.62
N LEU A 948 -18.22 -13.05 14.95
CA LEU A 948 -18.71 -14.28 15.60
C LEU A 948 -20.17 -14.59 15.25
N ILE A 949 -20.98 -13.56 15.01
CA ILE A 949 -22.39 -13.70 14.67
C ILE A 949 -22.57 -14.02 13.18
N PHE A 950 -21.90 -13.27 12.29
CA PHE A 950 -22.15 -13.28 10.85
C PHE A 950 -21.05 -13.93 9.99
N GLY A 951 -19.85 -14.14 10.52
CA GLY A 951 -18.68 -14.57 9.76
C GLY A 951 -18.33 -13.65 8.58
N GLY A 952 -18.71 -12.37 8.66
CA GLY A 952 -18.56 -11.39 7.57
C GLY A 952 -19.44 -11.67 6.33
N ARG A 953 -20.40 -12.60 6.43
CA ARG A 953 -21.28 -13.06 5.35
C ARG A 953 -22.71 -12.57 5.56
N ARG A 954 -23.50 -12.52 4.48
CA ARG A 954 -24.90 -12.10 4.54
C ARG A 954 -25.78 -13.25 5.02
N CYS A 955 -26.96 -12.95 5.57
CA CYS A 955 -27.91 -13.97 6.02
C CYS A 955 -28.27 -14.97 4.91
N VAL A 956 -28.40 -14.49 3.66
CA VAL A 956 -28.69 -15.36 2.50
C VAL A 956 -27.58 -16.37 2.22
N ASP A 957 -26.32 -15.97 2.42
CA ASP A 957 -25.17 -16.83 2.18
C ASP A 957 -25.06 -17.88 3.30
N LEU A 958 -25.28 -17.47 4.55
CA LEU A 958 -25.28 -18.36 5.72
C LEU A 958 -26.43 -19.38 5.71
N VAL A 959 -27.63 -18.97 5.28
CA VAL A 959 -28.78 -19.89 5.14
C VAL A 959 -28.54 -20.90 4.02
N ALA A 960 -27.89 -20.51 2.93
CA ALA A 960 -27.55 -21.41 1.82
C ALA A 960 -26.52 -22.48 2.21
N GLU A 961 -25.55 -22.13 3.07
CA GLU A 961 -24.58 -23.10 3.62
C GLU A 961 -25.21 -24.03 4.67
N GLY A 962 -26.27 -23.57 5.35
CA GLY A 962 -26.94 -24.30 6.42
C GLY A 962 -26.12 -24.36 7.72
N PRO A 963 -26.69 -24.91 8.81
CA PRO A 963 -26.00 -25.02 10.08
C PRO A 963 -24.87 -26.05 10.00
N SER A 964 -23.63 -25.57 9.92
CA SER A 964 -22.41 -26.39 9.93
C SER A 964 -21.45 -25.92 11.02
N GLU A 965 -20.51 -26.78 11.42
CA GLU A 965 -19.46 -26.40 12.38
C GLU A 965 -18.66 -25.16 11.92
N PHE A 966 -18.45 -24.99 10.61
CA PHE A 966 -17.73 -23.86 10.01
C PHE A 966 -18.47 -22.51 10.06
N THR A 967 -19.78 -22.53 10.29
CA THR A 967 -20.62 -21.32 10.41
C THR A 967 -20.83 -20.87 11.86
N ARG A 968 -20.31 -21.63 12.83
CA ARG A 968 -20.52 -21.39 14.26
C ARG A 968 -19.54 -20.38 14.84
N TYR A 969 -19.99 -19.64 15.83
CA TYR A 969 -19.15 -18.72 16.62
C TYR A 969 -17.87 -19.38 17.14
N SER A 970 -17.92 -20.67 17.54
CA SER A 970 -16.77 -21.41 18.06
C SER A 970 -15.67 -21.64 17.02
N TRP A 971 -16.04 -21.78 15.75
CA TRP A 971 -15.11 -21.86 14.62
C TRP A 971 -14.69 -20.46 14.16
N LEU A 972 -15.67 -19.57 13.95
CA LEU A 972 -15.46 -18.20 13.47
C LEU A 972 -14.52 -17.38 14.37
N ALA A 973 -14.45 -17.68 15.68
CA ALA A 973 -13.53 -17.03 16.61
C ALA A 973 -12.05 -17.11 16.21
N PHE A 974 -11.68 -18.04 15.33
CA PHE A 974 -10.29 -18.30 14.96
C PHE A 974 -10.01 -18.22 13.45
N GLU A 975 -11.00 -17.85 12.63
CA GLU A 975 -10.89 -17.78 11.16
C GLU A 975 -11.02 -16.35 10.59
N GLY A 976 -11.12 -15.35 11.46
CA GLY A 976 -11.19 -13.94 11.04
C GLY A 976 -9.82 -13.32 10.74
N GLN A 977 -9.85 -12.04 10.42
CA GLN A 977 -8.66 -11.21 10.13
C GLN A 977 -8.62 -10.00 11.05
N GLY A 978 -7.42 -9.56 11.40
CA GLY A 978 -7.16 -8.43 12.28
C GLY A 978 -6.44 -8.84 13.57
N ALA A 979 -5.94 -7.84 14.29
CA ALA A 979 -4.99 -8.05 15.39
C ALA A 979 -5.52 -8.97 16.52
N ILE A 980 -6.83 -8.95 16.80
CA ILE A 980 -7.43 -9.87 17.79
C ILE A 980 -7.30 -11.32 17.31
N PHE A 981 -7.61 -11.61 16.05
CA PHE A 981 -7.55 -12.97 15.50
C PHE A 981 -6.11 -13.49 15.46
N GLU A 982 -5.15 -12.66 15.06
CA GLU A 982 -3.73 -13.02 15.06
C GLU A 982 -3.24 -13.44 16.46
N GLN A 983 -3.62 -12.68 17.49
CA GLN A 983 -3.28 -13.03 18.87
C GLN A 983 -3.94 -14.34 19.33
N LEU A 984 -5.15 -14.65 18.83
CA LEU A 984 -5.83 -15.91 19.12
C LEU A 984 -5.11 -17.09 18.46
N THR A 985 -4.78 -16.96 17.18
CA THR A 985 -4.04 -17.97 16.42
C THR A 985 -2.63 -18.16 16.98
N ALA A 986 -2.01 -17.13 17.57
CA ALA A 986 -0.71 -17.18 18.26
C ALA A 986 -0.72 -17.94 19.62
N GLY A 987 -1.55 -18.96 19.78
CA GLY A 987 -1.49 -19.94 20.88
C GLY A 987 -2.61 -19.84 21.93
N LEU A 988 -3.63 -19.00 21.73
CA LEU A 988 -4.84 -18.99 22.56
C LEU A 988 -5.98 -19.85 21.96
N ASP A 989 -5.79 -20.42 20.76
CA ASP A 989 -6.68 -21.46 20.24
C ASP A 989 -6.62 -22.70 21.16
N PRO A 990 -7.76 -23.16 21.73
CA PRO A 990 -7.83 -24.35 22.57
C PRO A 990 -7.23 -25.61 21.92
N VAL A 991 -7.24 -25.70 20.60
CA VAL A 991 -6.67 -26.84 19.84
C VAL A 991 -5.15 -26.88 19.95
N ARG A 992 -4.50 -25.71 20.09
CA ARG A 992 -3.04 -25.62 20.27
C ARG A 992 -2.61 -25.91 21.71
N GLN A 993 -3.55 -26.15 22.63
CA GLN A 993 -3.30 -26.42 24.04
C GLN A 993 -3.64 -27.88 24.37
N THR A 994 -2.63 -28.76 24.29
CA THR A 994 -2.81 -30.19 24.54
C THR A 994 -3.19 -30.47 26.00
N GLU A 995 -4.32 -31.14 26.19
CA GLU A 995 -4.77 -31.72 27.46
C GLU A 995 -4.95 -33.22 27.28
N PRO A 996 -3.89 -34.04 27.49
CA PRO A 996 -3.84 -35.42 26.99
C PRO A 996 -5.06 -36.28 27.31
N ARG A 997 -5.60 -36.18 28.54
CA ARG A 997 -6.82 -36.93 28.93
C ARG A 997 -8.07 -36.42 28.22
N VAL A 998 -8.26 -35.10 28.16
CA VAL A 998 -9.41 -34.48 27.50
C VAL A 998 -9.36 -34.73 26.00
N ASP A 999 -8.19 -34.59 25.39
CA ASP A 999 -8.01 -34.78 23.95
C ASP A 999 -8.29 -36.23 23.56
N GLU A 1000 -7.80 -37.21 24.34
CA GLU A 1000 -8.13 -38.63 24.15
C GLU A 1000 -9.63 -38.88 24.32
N ASP A 1001 -10.27 -38.32 25.36
CA ASP A 1001 -11.70 -38.53 25.62
C ASP A 1001 -12.58 -37.92 24.52
N LEU A 1002 -12.24 -36.72 24.03
CA LEU A 1002 -12.92 -36.09 22.90
C LEU A 1002 -12.69 -36.87 21.60
N TRP A 1003 -11.47 -37.39 21.37
CA TRP A 1003 -11.13 -38.16 20.17
C TRP A 1003 -11.87 -39.50 20.12
N ARG A 1004 -11.94 -40.21 21.26
CA ARG A 1004 -12.60 -41.52 21.41
C ARG A 1004 -14.13 -41.43 21.56
N GLY A 1005 -14.71 -40.23 21.55
CA GLY A 1005 -16.13 -40.07 21.82
C GLY A 1005 -16.55 -40.38 23.26
N ARG A 1006 -15.64 -40.33 24.24
CA ARG A 1006 -15.90 -40.59 25.67
C ARG A 1006 -16.30 -39.32 26.42
N TYR A 1007 -17.43 -38.74 26.04
CA TYR A 1007 -18.04 -37.60 26.72
C TYR A 1007 -19.56 -37.71 26.70
N ASP A 1008 -20.22 -36.92 27.53
CA ASP A 1008 -21.66 -36.77 27.55
C ASP A 1008 -22.07 -35.52 26.75
N PRO A 1009 -22.80 -35.67 25.62
CA PRO A 1009 -23.32 -34.54 24.86
C PRO A 1009 -24.19 -33.57 25.66
N GLU A 1010 -24.85 -34.00 26.74
CA GLU A 1010 -25.72 -33.16 27.58
C GLU A 1010 -24.91 -32.17 28.45
N GLU A 1011 -23.61 -32.43 28.67
CA GLU A 1011 -22.73 -31.51 29.41
C GLU A 1011 -22.37 -30.23 28.61
N PHE A 1012 -22.62 -30.23 27.29
CA PHE A 1012 -22.42 -29.07 26.42
C PHE A 1012 -23.62 -28.13 26.48
N SER A 1013 -23.37 -26.85 26.79
CA SER A 1013 -24.39 -25.81 26.72
C SER A 1013 -25.04 -25.76 25.33
N GLY A 1014 -26.36 -25.63 25.28
CA GLY A 1014 -27.11 -25.57 24.02
C GLY A 1014 -27.29 -26.93 23.32
N HIS A 1015 -27.12 -28.06 24.03
CA HIS A 1015 -27.35 -29.41 23.51
C HIS A 1015 -28.68 -29.55 22.75
N GLU A 1016 -29.78 -29.02 23.30
CA GLU A 1016 -31.11 -29.09 22.68
C GLU A 1016 -31.20 -28.33 21.34
N LEU A 1017 -30.46 -27.23 21.21
CA LEU A 1017 -30.38 -26.42 19.98
C LEU A 1017 -29.39 -27.01 18.98
N SER A 1018 -28.33 -27.65 19.48
CA SER A 1018 -27.22 -28.11 18.68
C SER A 1018 -26.44 -29.23 19.39
N PRO A 1019 -26.89 -30.48 19.27
CA PRO A 1019 -26.26 -31.60 19.95
C PRO A 1019 -24.86 -31.86 19.40
N VAL A 1020 -23.94 -32.25 20.28
CA VAL A 1020 -22.64 -32.80 19.87
C VAL A 1020 -22.84 -34.28 19.53
N LEU A 1021 -22.37 -34.71 18.37
CA LEU A 1021 -22.46 -36.11 17.96
C LEU A 1021 -21.36 -36.93 18.63
N LYS A 1022 -21.76 -37.97 19.38
CA LYS A 1022 -20.84 -38.94 19.98
C LYS A 1022 -20.32 -39.90 18.90
N ARG A 1023 -19.02 -39.86 18.64
CA ARG A 1023 -18.33 -40.66 17.62
C ARG A 1023 -16.88 -40.90 17.99
N ASP A 1024 -16.36 -42.09 17.67
CA ASP A 1024 -14.92 -42.37 17.72
C ASP A 1024 -14.29 -41.85 16.42
N LEU A 1025 -13.31 -40.95 16.54
CA LEU A 1025 -12.65 -40.34 15.39
C LEU A 1025 -11.58 -41.24 14.77
N ASP A 1026 -11.15 -42.33 15.44
CA ASP A 1026 -10.26 -43.34 14.82
C ASP A 1026 -10.95 -44.02 13.64
N ASP A 1027 -12.23 -44.39 13.79
CA ASP A 1027 -13.04 -44.98 12.73
C ASP A 1027 -13.17 -44.04 11.52
N MET A 1028 -13.33 -42.73 11.77
CA MET A 1028 -13.37 -41.72 10.70
C MET A 1028 -12.00 -41.52 10.05
N ARG A 1029 -10.91 -41.53 10.83
CA ARG A 1029 -9.55 -41.35 10.33
C ARG A 1029 -9.14 -42.45 9.35
N HIS A 1030 -9.61 -43.68 9.56
CA HIS A 1030 -9.37 -44.78 8.63
C HIS A 1030 -9.96 -44.54 7.22
N HIS A 1031 -10.98 -43.68 7.10
CA HIS A 1031 -11.64 -43.35 5.84
C HIS A 1031 -11.25 -41.97 5.29
N ASP A 1032 -11.07 -40.96 6.17
CA ASP A 1032 -10.75 -39.57 5.82
C ASP A 1032 -10.07 -38.83 6.98
N GLU A 1033 -8.74 -38.77 6.95
CA GLU A 1033 -7.91 -38.14 8.00
C GLU A 1033 -8.15 -36.63 8.14
N ALA A 1034 -8.45 -35.93 7.02
CA ALA A 1034 -8.73 -34.50 7.05
C ALA A 1034 -10.05 -34.21 7.76
N ARG A 1035 -11.11 -34.97 7.45
CA ARG A 1035 -12.41 -34.80 8.14
C ARG A 1035 -12.35 -35.17 9.62
N ALA A 1036 -11.56 -36.17 10.00
CA ALA A 1036 -11.36 -36.53 11.41
C ALA A 1036 -10.67 -35.39 12.17
N THR A 1037 -9.68 -34.75 11.55
CA THR A 1037 -8.96 -33.59 12.12
C THR A 1037 -9.90 -32.40 12.29
N ASP A 1038 -10.67 -32.02 11.26
CA ASP A 1038 -11.62 -30.89 11.35
C ASP A 1038 -12.72 -31.15 12.39
N ALA A 1039 -13.21 -32.40 12.48
CA ALA A 1039 -14.17 -32.80 13.49
C ALA A 1039 -13.63 -32.66 14.91
N PHE A 1040 -12.36 -33.04 15.13
CA PHE A 1040 -11.69 -32.86 16.42
C PHE A 1040 -11.48 -31.38 16.74
N VAL A 1041 -11.01 -30.57 15.77
CA VAL A 1041 -10.82 -29.11 15.92
C VAL A 1041 -12.13 -28.44 16.35
N ALA A 1042 -13.22 -28.72 15.63
CA ALA A 1042 -14.54 -28.18 15.95
C ALA A 1042 -15.00 -28.62 17.35
N LEU A 1043 -14.85 -29.91 17.67
CA LEU A 1043 -15.23 -30.46 18.97
C LEU A 1043 -14.42 -29.86 20.13
N LYS A 1044 -13.10 -29.70 19.98
CA LYS A 1044 -12.23 -29.12 21.01
C LYS A 1044 -12.52 -27.63 21.23
N ARG A 1045 -12.79 -26.88 20.17
CA ARG A 1045 -13.24 -25.48 20.26
C ARG A 1045 -14.60 -25.40 20.97
N ARG A 1046 -15.56 -26.26 20.63
CA ARG A 1046 -16.86 -26.37 21.34
C ARG A 1046 -16.69 -26.79 22.79
N TRP A 1047 -15.78 -27.70 23.10
CA TRP A 1047 -15.49 -28.09 24.48
C TRP A 1047 -15.05 -26.89 25.32
N TYR A 1048 -14.22 -25.99 24.78
CA TYR A 1048 -13.85 -24.77 25.49
C TYR A 1048 -15.06 -23.85 25.75
N PHE A 1049 -15.88 -23.57 24.74
CA PHE A 1049 -16.99 -22.61 24.84
C PHE A 1049 -18.22 -23.16 25.60
N GLU A 1050 -18.55 -24.44 25.41
CA GLU A 1050 -19.85 -25.02 25.77
C GLU A 1050 -19.78 -26.01 26.95
N HIS A 1051 -18.66 -26.70 27.15
CA HIS A 1051 -18.54 -27.74 28.18
C HIS A 1051 -18.30 -27.16 29.58
N ALA A 1052 -18.84 -27.79 30.63
CA ALA A 1052 -18.65 -27.34 32.02
C ALA A 1052 -17.16 -27.27 32.42
N ASN A 1053 -16.39 -28.28 32.01
CA ASN A 1053 -14.95 -28.38 32.27
C ASN A 1053 -14.04 -27.66 31.25
N GLY A 1054 -14.61 -26.97 30.25
CA GLY A 1054 -13.82 -26.21 29.28
C GLY A 1054 -12.93 -25.18 29.97
N ARG A 1055 -11.68 -25.00 29.54
CA ARG A 1055 -10.78 -23.99 30.12
C ARG A 1055 -9.65 -23.62 29.17
N LEU A 1056 -9.10 -22.42 29.34
CA LEU A 1056 -7.85 -22.00 28.71
C LEU A 1056 -6.72 -22.02 29.73
N ARG A 1057 -5.56 -22.55 29.32
CA ARG A 1057 -4.32 -22.45 30.09
C ARG A 1057 -3.52 -21.23 29.63
N HIS A 1058 -2.53 -20.85 30.44
CA HIS A 1058 -1.49 -19.94 29.99
C HIS A 1058 -0.79 -20.53 28.77
N ALA A 1059 -0.86 -19.82 27.65
CA ALA A 1059 -0.37 -20.30 26.37
C ALA A 1059 1.15 -20.46 26.34
N THR A 1060 1.88 -19.63 27.09
CA THR A 1060 3.34 -19.69 27.16
C THR A 1060 3.86 -19.76 28.60
N ARG A 1061 5.12 -20.18 28.76
CA ARG A 1061 5.82 -20.10 30.06
C ARG A 1061 5.97 -18.65 30.52
N ALA A 1062 6.12 -17.72 29.59
CA ALA A 1062 6.19 -16.28 29.85
C ALA A 1062 4.88 -15.74 30.43
N ASP A 1063 3.72 -16.18 29.92
CA ASP A 1063 2.41 -15.80 30.46
C ASP A 1063 2.26 -16.22 31.93
N ARG A 1064 2.71 -17.44 32.25
CA ARG A 1064 2.70 -17.94 33.64
C ARG A 1064 3.66 -17.14 34.52
N ALA A 1065 4.89 -16.92 34.06
CA ALA A 1065 5.88 -16.14 34.80
C ALA A 1065 5.37 -14.72 35.08
N PHE A 1066 4.73 -14.07 34.10
CA PHE A 1066 4.15 -12.75 34.27
C PHE A 1066 3.00 -12.72 35.29
N ALA A 1067 2.19 -13.77 35.34
CA ALA A 1067 1.14 -13.91 36.35
C ALA A 1067 1.73 -14.10 37.76
N GLU A 1068 2.79 -14.90 37.90
CA GLU A 1068 3.49 -15.09 39.18
C GLU A 1068 4.14 -13.80 39.70
N LEU A 1069 4.69 -12.96 38.81
CA LEU A 1069 5.25 -11.65 39.18
C LEU A 1069 4.20 -10.67 39.72
N GLN A 1070 2.91 -10.93 39.50
CA GLN A 1070 1.80 -10.13 40.01
C GLN A 1070 1.13 -10.78 41.23
N ASP A 1071 1.46 -12.02 41.56
CA ASP A 1071 0.81 -12.75 42.65
C ASP A 1071 1.22 -12.18 44.00
N THR A 1072 0.30 -11.44 44.63
CA THR A 1072 0.50 -10.83 45.95
C THR A 1072 0.55 -11.85 47.08
N LYS A 1073 0.28 -13.13 46.82
CA LYS A 1073 0.51 -14.21 47.80
C LYS A 1073 2.00 -14.54 47.93
N LEU A 1074 2.82 -14.19 46.94
CA LEU A 1074 4.27 -14.35 46.98
C LEU A 1074 4.93 -13.10 47.58
N SER A 1075 6.03 -13.27 48.32
CA SER A 1075 6.78 -12.13 48.84
C SER A 1075 7.38 -11.28 47.71
N ILE A 1076 7.59 -9.98 47.97
CA ILE A 1076 8.21 -9.05 47.02
C ILE A 1076 9.58 -9.60 46.57
N GLN A 1077 10.38 -10.09 47.52
CA GLN A 1077 11.73 -10.59 47.27
C GLN A 1077 11.73 -11.83 46.39
N LEU A 1078 10.75 -12.73 46.54
CA LEU A 1078 10.65 -13.92 45.71
C LEU A 1078 10.29 -13.56 44.26
N ARG A 1079 9.38 -12.61 44.06
CA ARG A 1079 9.00 -12.14 42.71
C ARG A 1079 10.16 -11.43 42.02
N VAL A 1080 10.80 -10.48 42.71
CA VAL A 1080 11.97 -9.75 42.20
C VAL A 1080 13.13 -10.73 41.93
N GLY A 1081 13.41 -11.64 42.85
CA GLY A 1081 14.48 -12.62 42.73
C GLY A 1081 14.31 -13.57 41.53
N ARG A 1082 13.09 -14.07 41.28
CA ARG A 1082 12.79 -14.87 40.09
C ARG A 1082 13.08 -14.12 38.78
N LEU A 1083 12.71 -12.84 38.71
CA LEU A 1083 13.01 -12.01 37.54
C LEU A 1083 14.52 -11.75 37.40
N ILE A 1084 15.22 -11.48 38.49
CA ILE A 1084 16.67 -11.30 38.50
C ILE A 1084 17.39 -12.55 37.99
N ALA A 1085 16.97 -13.74 38.41
CA ALA A 1085 17.55 -15.00 37.91
C ALA A 1085 17.40 -15.18 36.40
N LEU A 1086 16.25 -14.77 35.82
CA LEU A 1086 16.04 -14.78 34.37
C LEU A 1086 16.98 -13.80 33.66
N ILE A 1087 17.14 -12.58 34.18
CA ILE A 1087 18.03 -11.55 33.60
C ILE A 1087 19.50 -11.98 33.70
N ASN A 1088 19.92 -12.46 34.87
CA ASN A 1088 21.27 -12.96 35.11
C ASN A 1088 21.58 -14.16 34.20
N GLY A 1089 20.67 -15.15 34.14
CA GLY A 1089 20.80 -16.33 33.30
C GLY A 1089 20.87 -16.04 31.80
N TRP A 1090 20.25 -14.93 31.36
CA TRP A 1090 20.32 -14.47 29.98
C TRP A 1090 21.71 -13.89 29.63
N TRP A 1091 22.29 -13.07 30.53
CA TRP A 1091 23.65 -12.54 30.34
C TRP A 1091 24.73 -13.63 30.51
N ASN A 1092 24.57 -14.50 31.50
CA ASN A 1092 25.50 -15.59 31.79
C ASN A 1092 24.73 -16.81 32.29
N LYS A 1093 24.77 -17.92 31.54
CA LYS A 1093 24.07 -19.17 31.89
C LYS A 1093 24.48 -19.73 33.26
N ALA A 1094 25.69 -19.43 33.74
CA ALA A 1094 26.15 -19.85 35.07
C ALA A 1094 25.38 -19.17 36.21
N ASP A 1095 24.86 -17.95 35.99
CA ASP A 1095 24.17 -17.14 36.99
C ASP A 1095 22.64 -17.35 36.99
N ARG A 1096 22.12 -18.34 36.25
CA ARG A 1096 20.68 -18.65 36.12
C ARG A 1096 19.95 -18.95 37.43
N ASN A 1097 20.69 -19.25 38.51
CA ASN A 1097 20.15 -19.53 39.84
C ASN A 1097 20.29 -18.35 40.82
N GLN A 1098 20.94 -17.26 40.41
CA GLN A 1098 21.25 -16.15 41.30
C GLN A 1098 20.10 -15.14 41.39
N GLN A 1099 19.47 -15.09 42.55
CA GLN A 1099 18.25 -14.33 42.84
C GLN A 1099 18.47 -13.14 43.80
N ASP A 1100 19.57 -13.14 44.54
CA ASP A 1100 19.83 -12.16 45.60
C ASP A 1100 20.34 -10.82 45.08
N HIS A 1101 21.00 -10.84 43.93
CA HIS A 1101 21.60 -9.66 43.32
C HIS A 1101 21.56 -9.71 41.80
N LEU A 1102 21.30 -8.55 41.19
CA LEU A 1102 21.41 -8.33 39.76
C LEU A 1102 22.85 -7.95 39.42
N ARG A 1103 23.47 -8.71 38.52
CA ARG A 1103 24.85 -8.47 38.09
C ARG A 1103 24.88 -7.41 37.00
N LEU A 1104 25.76 -6.41 37.14
CA LEU A 1104 25.91 -5.35 36.13
C LEU A 1104 27.08 -5.65 35.20
N TRP A 1105 26.85 -5.58 33.89
CA TRP A 1105 27.83 -5.87 32.85
C TRP A 1105 28.20 -4.62 32.07
N THR A 1106 29.49 -4.34 31.93
CA THR A 1106 30.03 -3.22 31.14
C THR A 1106 30.73 -3.76 29.91
N ARG A 1107 30.40 -3.22 28.73
CA ARG A 1107 31.07 -3.62 27.49
C ARG A 1107 32.44 -2.95 27.38
N LEU A 1108 33.49 -3.75 27.11
CA LEU A 1108 34.83 -3.22 26.84
C LEU A 1108 34.95 -2.85 25.35
N ALA A 1109 34.64 -1.59 25.03
CA ALA A 1109 34.83 -1.05 23.68
C ALA A 1109 35.53 0.32 23.74
N TYR A 1110 36.63 0.45 22.99
CA TYR A 1110 37.36 1.73 22.85
C TYR A 1110 36.64 2.73 21.94
N SER A 1111 35.63 2.30 21.20
CA SER A 1111 34.78 3.14 20.36
C SER A 1111 33.33 2.63 20.43
N PRO A 1112 32.32 3.52 20.46
CA PRO A 1112 30.90 3.13 20.40
C PRO A 1112 30.54 2.30 19.16
N ARG A 1113 31.38 2.34 18.11
CA ARG A 1113 31.24 1.59 16.84
C ARG A 1113 32.11 0.33 16.77
N ALA A 1114 33.00 0.11 17.74
CA ALA A 1114 33.83 -1.08 17.78
C ALA A 1114 32.99 -2.24 18.34
N HIS A 1115 33.00 -3.38 17.63
CA HIS A 1115 32.38 -4.62 18.08
C HIS A 1115 33.19 -5.29 19.19
N GLY A 1116 33.62 -4.53 20.21
CA GLY A 1116 34.30 -5.08 21.37
C GLY A 1116 33.41 -6.14 22.00
N ARG A 1117 33.80 -7.41 21.86
CA ARG A 1117 32.97 -8.58 22.17
C ARG A 1117 32.98 -8.92 23.67
N ALA A 1118 34.07 -8.59 24.36
CA ALA A 1118 34.25 -8.89 25.77
C ALA A 1118 33.42 -7.96 26.67
N MET A 1119 32.66 -8.57 27.57
CA MET A 1119 31.93 -7.89 28.63
C MET A 1119 32.62 -8.13 29.97
N VAL A 1120 32.57 -7.14 30.86
CA VAL A 1120 33.16 -7.22 32.20
C VAL A 1120 32.14 -6.84 33.25
N SER A 1121 32.08 -7.63 34.33
CA SER A 1121 31.25 -7.36 35.48
C SER A 1121 32.10 -7.37 36.76
N GLY A 1122 31.89 -6.37 37.61
CA GLY A 1122 32.50 -6.27 38.94
C GLY A 1122 31.62 -5.50 39.94
N ARG A 1123 30.33 -5.34 39.60
CA ARG A 1123 29.34 -4.59 40.35
C ARG A 1123 28.00 -5.33 40.36
N THR A 1124 27.29 -5.24 41.47
CA THR A 1124 26.00 -5.89 41.68
C THR A 1124 25.04 -4.93 42.36
N VAL A 1125 23.74 -5.16 42.18
CA VAL A 1125 22.65 -4.46 42.88
C VAL A 1125 21.82 -5.49 43.63
N SER A 1126 21.71 -5.36 44.95
CA SER A 1126 20.87 -6.24 45.77
C SER A 1126 19.39 -6.17 45.35
N ASN A 1127 18.71 -7.32 45.36
CA ASN A 1127 17.28 -7.42 45.11
C ASN A 1127 16.44 -6.59 46.10
N LEU A 1128 16.96 -6.28 47.29
CA LEU A 1128 16.32 -5.45 48.31
C LEU A 1128 16.20 -3.97 47.90
N ARG A 1129 16.99 -3.52 46.92
CA ARG A 1129 16.95 -2.16 46.38
C ARG A 1129 16.01 -2.00 45.19
N LEU A 1130 15.41 -3.09 44.72
CA LEU A 1130 14.55 -3.12 43.55
C LEU A 1130 13.13 -3.50 43.95
N ALA A 1131 12.15 -2.89 43.29
CA ALA A 1131 10.75 -3.23 43.45
C ALA A 1131 10.09 -3.45 42.08
N LEU A 1132 9.04 -4.28 42.09
CA LEU A 1132 8.12 -4.38 40.98
C LEU A 1132 6.96 -3.40 41.18
N LEU A 1133 6.75 -2.56 40.18
CA LEU A 1133 5.73 -1.53 40.15
C LEU A 1133 4.73 -1.86 39.04
N ARG A 1134 3.45 -1.63 39.31
CA ARG A 1134 2.36 -1.78 38.33
C ARG A 1134 1.84 -0.41 37.89
N PRO A 1135 1.39 -0.26 36.64
CA PRO A 1135 0.77 0.97 36.18
C PRO A 1135 -0.52 1.24 36.98
N GLN A 1136 -0.77 2.51 37.25
CA GLN A 1136 -1.93 3.03 37.93
C GLN A 1136 -2.44 4.25 37.20
N LEU A 1137 -3.70 4.20 36.79
CA LEU A 1137 -4.36 5.37 36.19
C LEU A 1137 -4.69 6.42 37.25
N SER A 1138 -4.82 7.67 36.81
CA SER A 1138 -5.33 8.77 37.63
C SER A 1138 -6.71 8.44 38.23
N PRO A 1139 -7.09 9.02 39.39
CA PRO A 1139 -8.35 8.68 40.07
C PRO A 1139 -9.60 8.80 39.19
N ALA A 1140 -9.68 9.83 38.35
CA ALA A 1140 -10.79 10.04 37.42
C ALA A 1140 -10.90 8.90 36.39
N LEU A 1141 -9.76 8.49 35.81
CA LEU A 1141 -9.71 7.41 34.83
C LEU A 1141 -9.98 6.03 35.44
N ARG A 1142 -9.57 5.77 36.69
CA ARG A 1142 -9.91 4.52 37.38
C ARG A 1142 -11.42 4.36 37.56
N VAL A 1143 -12.12 5.42 37.94
CA VAL A 1143 -13.58 5.38 38.05
C VAL A 1143 -14.21 5.26 36.66
N ALA A 1144 -13.67 5.95 35.65
CA ALA A 1144 -14.19 5.95 34.29
C ALA A 1144 -14.03 4.60 33.57
N PHE A 1145 -12.91 3.91 33.77
CA PHE A 1145 -12.58 2.67 33.05
C PHE A 1145 -12.76 1.41 33.89
N GLY A 1146 -12.81 1.53 35.22
CA GLY A 1146 -12.88 0.39 36.13
C GLY A 1146 -11.54 -0.33 36.30
N ASN A 1147 -11.59 -1.56 36.81
CA ASN A 1147 -10.41 -2.41 36.94
C ASN A 1147 -9.96 -2.89 35.56
N GLN A 1148 -8.67 -2.72 35.27
CA GLN A 1148 -8.04 -3.13 34.03
C GLN A 1148 -6.86 -4.06 34.32
N ALA A 1149 -6.62 -5.04 33.45
CA ALA A 1149 -5.46 -5.91 33.55
C ALA A 1149 -4.16 -5.14 33.28
N ASN A 1150 -3.07 -5.50 33.96
CA ASN A 1150 -1.75 -4.95 33.70
C ASN A 1150 -1.13 -5.66 32.49
N ASP A 1151 -0.69 -4.90 31.49
CA ASP A 1151 0.06 -5.41 30.34
C ASP A 1151 1.57 -5.46 30.60
N HIS A 1152 2.06 -4.62 31.52
CA HIS A 1152 3.46 -4.56 31.92
C HIS A 1152 3.61 -4.25 33.41
N LEU A 1153 4.79 -4.55 33.93
CA LEU A 1153 5.31 -4.09 35.21
C LEU A 1153 6.55 -3.23 34.97
N ILE A 1154 7.03 -2.55 36.00
CA ILE A 1154 8.33 -1.88 36.00
C ILE A 1154 9.18 -2.46 37.12
N LEU A 1155 10.38 -2.95 36.77
CA LEU A 1155 11.44 -3.21 37.73
C LEU A 1155 12.29 -1.94 37.86
N ALA A 1156 12.31 -1.33 39.04
CA ALA A 1156 13.07 -0.11 39.30
C ALA A 1156 13.43 0.04 40.78
N PRO A 1157 14.42 0.88 41.13
CA PRO A 1157 14.57 1.42 42.47
C PRO A 1157 13.36 2.31 42.80
N PRO A 1158 12.68 2.15 43.96
CA PRO A 1158 11.50 2.95 44.32
C PRO A 1158 11.76 4.46 44.31
N GLU A 1159 12.97 4.87 44.68
CA GLU A 1159 13.43 6.26 44.76
C GLU A 1159 13.62 6.90 43.37
N ASN A 1160 13.79 6.10 42.31
CA ASN A 1160 14.23 6.59 41.00
C ASN A 1160 13.60 5.84 39.81
N VAL A 1161 12.28 5.75 39.83
CA VAL A 1161 11.49 5.06 38.78
C VAL A 1161 11.64 5.73 37.41
N ARG A 1162 11.87 7.04 37.34
CA ARG A 1162 11.91 7.78 36.06
C ARG A 1162 13.15 7.46 35.21
N PHE A 1163 14.30 7.26 35.84
CA PHE A 1163 15.58 7.15 35.13
C PHE A 1163 16.17 5.74 35.13
N ALA A 1164 15.83 4.89 36.10
CA ALA A 1164 16.35 3.53 36.23
C ALA A 1164 15.21 2.50 36.25
N ASN A 1165 14.46 2.40 35.17
CA ASN A 1165 13.40 1.41 35.01
C ASN A 1165 13.66 0.40 33.90
N LEU A 1166 13.19 -0.83 34.13
CA LEU A 1166 13.01 -1.85 33.12
C LEU A 1166 11.53 -2.17 33.06
N VAL A 1167 10.89 -1.85 31.94
CA VAL A 1167 9.54 -2.34 31.67
C VAL A 1167 9.63 -3.87 31.53
N VAL A 1168 8.81 -4.60 32.26
CA VAL A 1168 8.72 -6.06 32.24
C VAL A 1168 7.38 -6.42 31.62
N ASP A 1169 7.41 -7.02 30.44
CA ASP A 1169 6.24 -7.49 29.71
C ASP A 1169 6.43 -8.97 29.32
N ARG A 1170 5.39 -9.59 28.77
CA ARG A 1170 5.44 -11.02 28.36
C ARG A 1170 6.45 -11.27 27.25
N ARG A 1171 6.71 -10.29 26.37
CA ARG A 1171 7.69 -10.39 25.28
C ARG A 1171 9.11 -10.45 25.85
N LEU A 1172 9.44 -9.59 26.82
CA LEU A 1172 10.70 -9.63 27.56
C LEU A 1172 10.90 -10.99 28.24
N LEU A 1173 9.89 -11.47 28.96
CA LEU A 1173 9.99 -12.76 29.65
C LEU A 1173 10.16 -13.92 28.67
N LEU A 1174 9.46 -13.89 27.54
CA LEU A 1174 9.62 -14.90 26.48
C LEU A 1174 11.06 -14.90 25.95
N HIS A 1175 11.63 -13.73 25.69
CA HIS A 1175 13.00 -13.63 25.19
C HIS A 1175 14.06 -14.00 26.24
N LEU A 1176 13.86 -13.65 27.51
CA LEU A 1176 14.74 -14.08 28.60
C LEU A 1176 14.73 -15.61 28.78
N MET A 1177 13.63 -16.27 28.40
CA MET A 1177 13.47 -17.72 28.49
C MET A 1177 13.91 -18.48 27.22
N SER A 1178 13.99 -17.81 26.06
CA SER A 1178 14.53 -18.38 24.82
C SER A 1178 16.07 -18.35 24.84
N ALA A 1179 16.72 -19.42 24.42
CA ALA A 1179 18.13 -19.70 24.71
C ALA A 1179 19.14 -18.65 24.19
N GLY A 1180 19.87 -18.01 25.11
CA GLY A 1180 21.21 -17.40 24.90
C GLY A 1180 21.28 -16.03 24.23
N ALA A 1181 22.21 -15.17 24.68
CA ALA A 1181 22.48 -13.85 24.11
C ALA A 1181 22.88 -13.85 22.61
N ALA A 1182 23.26 -15.01 22.04
CA ALA A 1182 23.71 -15.15 20.66
C ALA A 1182 22.57 -15.11 19.61
N ASP A 1183 21.33 -15.42 19.99
CA ASP A 1183 20.15 -15.43 19.09
C ASP A 1183 19.16 -14.28 19.41
N ALA A 1184 19.57 -13.30 20.23
CA ALA A 1184 18.69 -12.25 20.70
C ALA A 1184 18.46 -11.15 19.66
N ALA A 1185 17.20 -10.70 19.52
CA ALA A 1185 16.87 -9.49 18.78
C ALA A 1185 17.60 -8.27 19.40
N ASP A 1186 18.25 -7.44 18.56
CA ASP A 1186 19.03 -6.25 18.97
C ASP A 1186 18.26 -5.28 19.90
N ASP A 1187 16.93 -5.33 19.89
CA ASP A 1187 16.08 -4.58 20.81
C ASP A 1187 16.26 -4.99 22.29
N LEU A 1188 16.32 -6.29 22.60
CA LEU A 1188 16.46 -6.78 23.97
C LEU A 1188 17.80 -6.36 24.58
N GLN A 1189 18.89 -6.52 23.82
CA GLN A 1189 20.23 -6.17 24.28
C GLN A 1189 20.33 -4.66 24.58
N ARG A 1190 19.69 -3.82 23.76
CA ARG A 1190 19.60 -2.37 24.00
C ARG A 1190 18.80 -2.05 25.26
N ARG A 1191 17.64 -2.69 25.47
CA ARG A 1191 16.77 -2.46 26.63
C ARG A 1191 17.44 -2.87 27.95
N LEU A 1192 18.03 -4.06 28.00
CA LEU A 1192 18.78 -4.52 29.18
C LEU A 1192 20.06 -3.72 29.41
N GLY A 1193 20.78 -3.33 28.34
CA GLY A 1193 21.97 -2.48 28.43
C GLY A 1193 21.68 -1.10 29.03
N ARG A 1194 20.63 -0.41 28.57
CA ARG A 1194 20.21 0.89 29.14
C ARG A 1194 19.84 0.78 30.61
N PHE A 1195 19.10 -0.26 30.98
CA PHE A 1195 18.73 -0.50 32.37
C PHE A 1195 19.95 -0.78 33.26
N ASN A 1196 20.87 -1.61 32.77
CA ASN A 1196 22.14 -1.91 33.41
C ASN A 1196 22.97 -0.63 33.68
N ASP A 1197 23.09 0.23 32.68
CA ASP A 1197 23.86 1.48 32.79
C ASP A 1197 23.19 2.45 33.78
N ALA A 1198 21.86 2.58 33.75
CA ALA A 1198 21.10 3.42 34.66
C ALA A 1198 21.17 2.96 36.13
N LEU A 1199 21.34 1.65 36.35
CA LEU A 1199 21.52 1.06 37.67
C LEU A 1199 22.94 1.20 38.23
N ALA A 1200 23.93 1.62 37.43
CA ALA A 1200 25.33 1.69 37.86
C ALA A 1200 25.55 2.58 39.10
N GLN A 1201 24.72 3.60 39.30
CA GLN A 1201 24.73 4.49 40.48
C GLN A 1201 24.15 3.85 41.75
N HIS A 1202 23.35 2.78 41.62
CA HIS A 1202 22.74 2.04 42.74
C HIS A 1202 23.55 0.79 43.11
N ALA A 1203 24.63 0.50 42.37
CA ALA A 1203 25.54 -0.60 42.64
C ALA A 1203 26.19 -0.45 44.01
N GLU A 1204 26.42 -1.56 44.68
CA GLU A 1204 27.10 -1.55 45.98
C GLU A 1204 28.55 -1.03 45.83
N ALA A 1205 28.97 -0.18 46.78
CA ALA A 1205 30.38 0.21 46.91
C ALA A 1205 31.16 -1.03 47.37
N GLY A 1206 31.59 -1.86 46.41
CA GLY A 1206 32.18 -3.16 46.71
C GLY A 1206 33.42 -3.07 47.61
N SER A 1207 33.68 -4.16 48.33
CA SER A 1207 34.87 -4.38 49.18
C SER A 1207 36.18 -4.09 48.45
N HIS A 1208 37.25 -3.86 49.21
CA HIS A 1208 38.60 -3.70 48.68
C HIS A 1208 39.04 -4.90 47.83
N VAL A 1209 38.58 -6.11 48.17
CA VAL A 1209 38.75 -7.31 47.33
C VAL A 1209 37.50 -7.53 46.49
N ARG A 1210 37.62 -7.64 45.16
CA ARG A 1210 36.51 -7.87 44.23
C ARG A 1210 36.85 -8.97 43.23
N THR A 1211 35.86 -9.76 42.86
CA THR A 1211 35.96 -10.68 41.72
C THR A 1211 35.42 -9.96 40.49
N ILE A 1212 36.29 -9.75 39.51
CA ILE A 1212 35.95 -9.22 38.19
C ILE A 1212 35.76 -10.41 37.25
N GLU A 1213 34.60 -10.51 36.62
CA GLU A 1213 34.33 -11.53 35.62
C GLU A 1213 34.35 -10.91 34.24
N MET A 1214 35.05 -11.58 33.32
CA MET A 1214 35.08 -11.25 31.90
C MET A 1214 34.37 -12.38 31.15
N LEU A 1215 33.47 -12.02 30.24
CA LEU A 1215 32.69 -12.96 29.45
C LEU A 1215 32.77 -12.58 27.97
N ASP A 1216 33.01 -13.58 27.11
CA ASP A 1216 32.76 -13.50 25.68
C ASP A 1216 31.45 -14.24 25.32
N PRO A 1217 30.37 -13.52 24.95
CA PRO A 1217 29.06 -14.10 24.72
C PRO A 1217 28.96 -15.11 23.56
N GLU A 1218 29.87 -15.07 22.57
CA GLU A 1218 29.86 -15.98 21.42
C GLU A 1218 30.57 -17.31 21.71
N SER A 1219 31.66 -17.25 22.48
CA SER A 1219 32.48 -18.42 22.79
C SER A 1219 32.13 -19.08 24.13
N ASP A 1220 31.21 -18.49 24.92
CA ASP A 1220 30.92 -18.86 26.32
C ASP A 1220 32.20 -18.89 27.20
N LEU A 1221 33.28 -18.21 26.76
CA LEU A 1221 34.55 -18.18 27.47
C LEU A 1221 34.47 -17.17 28.63
N GLN A 1222 34.65 -17.68 29.85
CA GLN A 1222 34.57 -16.92 31.09
C GLN A 1222 35.93 -16.89 31.76
N VAL A 1223 36.38 -15.71 32.19
CA VAL A 1223 37.58 -15.52 33.01
C VAL A 1223 37.17 -14.80 34.29
N ARG A 1224 37.53 -15.34 35.45
CA ARG A 1224 37.29 -14.67 36.75
C ARG A 1224 38.61 -14.26 37.35
N VAL A 1225 38.73 -12.97 37.66
CA VAL A 1225 39.94 -12.39 38.23
C VAL A 1225 39.61 -11.81 39.60
N ARG A 1226 40.28 -12.30 40.64
CA ARG A 1226 40.17 -11.72 41.99
C ARG A 1226 41.18 -10.57 42.12
N VAL A 1227 40.70 -9.38 42.46
CA VAL A 1227 41.48 -8.14 42.54
C VAL A 1227 41.38 -7.54 43.93
N ASP A 1228 42.51 -7.29 44.57
CA ASP A 1228 42.59 -6.46 45.77
C ASP A 1228 42.94 -5.03 45.37
N LEU A 1229 41.91 -4.17 45.34
CA LEU A 1229 42.00 -2.75 44.99
C LEU A 1229 42.74 -1.92 46.04
N ALA A 1230 42.80 -2.37 47.31
CA ALA A 1230 43.58 -1.67 48.34
C ALA A 1230 45.08 -1.91 48.14
N GLN A 1231 45.45 -3.15 47.83
CA GLN A 1231 46.85 -3.54 47.61
C GLN A 1231 47.30 -3.41 46.15
N ARG A 1232 46.39 -3.04 45.23
CA ARG A 1232 46.62 -2.94 43.77
C ARG A 1232 47.21 -4.23 43.17
N ARG A 1233 46.77 -5.40 43.66
CA ARG A 1233 47.26 -6.71 43.20
C ARG A 1233 46.13 -7.60 42.67
N TYR A 1234 46.48 -8.52 41.77
CA TYR A 1234 45.62 -9.61 41.32
C TYR A 1234 45.92 -10.84 42.18
N ASP A 1235 44.93 -11.34 42.91
CA ASP A 1235 45.10 -12.47 43.83
C ASP A 1235 45.02 -13.82 43.09
N SER A 1236 44.17 -13.93 42.06
CA SER A 1236 44.03 -15.13 41.22
C SER A 1236 43.28 -14.84 39.91
N ALA A 1237 43.48 -15.68 38.89
CA ALA A 1237 42.70 -15.71 37.65
C ALA A 1237 42.34 -17.15 37.29
N GLU A 1238 41.06 -17.43 37.07
CA GLU A 1238 40.49 -18.74 36.68
C GLU A 1238 39.77 -18.68 35.35
#